data_AF-A0A6L9KC95-F1
#
_entry.id   AF-A0A6L9KC95-F1
#
_cell.length_a   1.000
_cell.length_b   1.000
_cell.length_c   1.000
_cell.angle_alpha   90.00
_cell.angle_beta   90.00
_cell.angle_gamma   90.00
#
_symmetry.space_group_name_H-M   'P 1'
#
loop_
_entity.id
_entity.type
_entity.pdbx_description
1 polymer ?
#
loop_
_entity_poly.entity_id
_entity_poly.type
_entity_poly.pdbx_seq_one_letter_code
_entity_poly.pdbx_strand_id
1 'polypeptide(L)'
;MKQLSLFSRFLLVLFALSSSLLLYAQSGIEGKVLDKKDKEPLTGAAILIEGTTNGTTADIDGNFKINGLAAGKYTLIVSYVSYKTQRIPNVVVEKDKLTVLNIGLEDAALQLESVQVVAQRRTDTELSLLKSVRSALQVVSGVSSQQIGKTLDRDASEVVKRIPGVTIQDNRFIVVRGLNQRYNNVWLNNAATPSSETDVKAFSFDAIPSNMIDNLLIFKTGSPELSAEATGGFIKISTKNIPDDNFLNVEYGIAYNDQSTFKDTYSLPGKTFDFLGLGSRERNIPSGFPANLSLVSVSERDNFALQLKNNWVAQRKTALPNQKASMAFGKKWNLAEGAKLGTVTSINYSNSYSTRNNMQNYMYERLDPTTETPTYEYKYNANVYSNDFKVGLMHNWALQTTNGTRLEFKNIFNQIGVDKTANTEGWNNYRQGNFKYFSNQYSSRTTYSGQLSGNHKFNEQKEAKLDWNTGFAYANRIEPNRQNWSMKENSNGIYQYMLPTVPSINELGRLYMTNNEYVTTAALNYEQKMQVGEILPTIKAGGYAEYKTRDFSERSICYKATNIGLIGDDEINALGFETLFTAPYLGQNKVISIDEQTNVANSYDASNLLSAGYLAINLPIGSLNVYGGVRAEYNRLTLNGFYNASSLVRVDEPTFNLFPSINTSYNLTEKSLVRLAYARTINRPEFREVSPLSYYDFTEKNSVKGNPNLVDASIQNVDLRFEHYPTPNETFSVAAFYKRFSNPIEMVSVGTGSEFSFENALGATNYGLELEIKKSLETLIGLKNFTLSLNASYIYSKVDFANTQTERSRPLQGQSPMVVNTALFYQNDKLGLSSSLMYNVMGKRILVAAQLNQGEVVVPDIYEMSRHVVDFSLNKKLGKKLELKFGIKDLLAQNFVTQQTYDYVKDGVPKSATLTNKVYNLGRTISLGASWKF
;
A
#
# COMPACT_ATOMS: atom_id res chain seq x y z
N MET A 1 -44.91 -50.20 -53.04
CA MET A 1 -44.84 -49.52 -51.73
C MET A 1 -43.71 -50.13 -50.93
N LYS A 2 -42.98 -49.28 -50.22
CA LYS A 2 -41.53 -49.33 -49.98
C LYS A 2 -41.08 -50.46 -49.06
N GLN A 3 -40.03 -51.15 -49.49
CA GLN A 3 -39.15 -52.00 -48.68
C GLN A 3 -38.55 -51.18 -47.54
N LEU A 4 -38.84 -51.55 -46.29
CA LEU A 4 -38.06 -51.07 -45.15
C LEU A 4 -36.65 -51.67 -45.23
N SER A 5 -35.65 -50.79 -45.28
CA SER A 5 -34.22 -51.10 -45.39
C SER A 5 -33.69 -51.91 -44.22
N LEU A 6 -32.71 -52.79 -44.48
CA LEU A 6 -31.92 -53.56 -43.51
C LEU A 6 -31.43 -52.76 -42.28
N PHE A 7 -31.33 -51.44 -42.38
CA PHE A 7 -30.90 -50.54 -41.31
C PHE A 7 -31.85 -50.49 -40.10
N SER A 8 -33.18 -50.66 -40.31
CA SER A 8 -34.15 -50.66 -39.21
C SER A 8 -34.20 -52.00 -38.45
N ARG A 9 -33.85 -53.11 -39.11
CA ARG A 9 -33.69 -54.42 -38.47
C ARG A 9 -32.37 -54.50 -37.68
N PHE A 10 -31.32 -53.81 -38.11
CA PHE A 10 -30.06 -53.73 -37.36
C PHE A 10 -30.22 -52.88 -36.08
N LEU A 11 -31.01 -51.81 -36.09
CA LEU A 11 -31.31 -51.02 -34.89
C LEU A 11 -32.16 -51.77 -33.87
N LEU A 12 -33.11 -52.60 -34.32
CA LEU A 12 -33.96 -53.41 -33.43
C LEU A 12 -33.21 -54.60 -32.82
N VAL A 13 -32.21 -55.15 -33.51
CA VAL A 13 -31.30 -56.17 -32.96
C VAL A 13 -30.26 -55.55 -32.01
N LEU A 14 -29.77 -54.32 -32.26
CA LEU A 14 -28.92 -53.60 -31.29
C LEU A 14 -29.68 -53.15 -30.03
N PHE A 15 -30.97 -52.83 -30.14
CA PHE A 15 -31.81 -52.47 -29.00
C PHE A 15 -32.26 -53.70 -28.20
N ALA A 16 -32.34 -54.88 -28.82
CA ALA A 16 -32.69 -56.14 -28.14
C ALA A 16 -31.47 -56.88 -27.53
N LEU A 17 -30.24 -56.63 -28.01
CA LEU A 17 -28.99 -57.18 -27.42
C LEU A 17 -28.42 -56.34 -26.26
N SER A 18 -29.01 -55.19 -25.94
CA SER A 18 -28.63 -54.37 -24.77
C SER A 18 -29.48 -54.68 -23.53
N SER A 19 -30.45 -55.60 -23.64
CA SER A 19 -31.35 -55.99 -22.57
C SER A 19 -31.25 -57.49 -22.25
N SER A 20 -30.06 -57.94 -21.85
CA SER A 20 -29.91 -59.15 -21.05
C SER A 20 -28.68 -59.08 -20.14
N LEU A 21 -28.97 -58.93 -18.85
CA LEU A 21 -28.17 -59.31 -17.69
C LEU A 21 -26.82 -58.61 -17.49
N LEU A 22 -26.87 -57.54 -16.69
CA LEU A 22 -26.13 -57.51 -15.43
C LEU A 22 -27.03 -56.89 -14.35
N LEU A 23 -27.92 -57.71 -13.79
CA LEU A 23 -28.35 -57.51 -12.41
C LEU A 23 -27.13 -57.87 -11.53
N TYR A 24 -26.15 -56.97 -11.47
CA TYR A 24 -25.28 -56.94 -10.31
C TYR A 24 -26.16 -56.51 -9.15
N ALA A 25 -26.48 -57.45 -8.28
CA ALA A 25 -26.97 -57.11 -6.97
C ALA A 25 -25.93 -56.18 -6.31
N GLN A 26 -26.31 -54.90 -6.15
CA GLN A 26 -25.41 -53.85 -5.70
C GLN A 26 -25.22 -53.96 -4.19
N SER A 27 -24.32 -54.86 -3.79
CA SER A 27 -23.73 -54.85 -2.46
C SER A 27 -22.91 -53.56 -2.32
N GLY A 28 -23.22 -52.76 -1.31
CA GLY A 28 -22.67 -51.41 -1.20
C GLY A 28 -23.06 -50.71 0.09
N ILE A 29 -22.55 -49.50 0.27
CA ILE A 29 -22.83 -48.65 1.44
C ILE A 29 -23.45 -47.35 0.93
N GLU A 30 -24.56 -46.94 1.51
CA GLU A 30 -25.18 -45.64 1.27
C GLU A 30 -25.57 -44.95 2.57
N GLY A 31 -25.80 -43.65 2.55
CA GLY A 31 -26.18 -42.94 3.76
C GLY A 31 -25.98 -41.44 3.68
N LYS A 32 -26.06 -40.76 4.81
CA LYS A 32 -25.89 -39.31 4.92
C LYS A 32 -24.72 -38.91 5.81
N VAL A 33 -24.00 -37.86 5.44
CA VAL A 33 -23.02 -37.17 6.29
C VAL A 33 -23.59 -35.84 6.73
N LEU A 34 -23.74 -35.67 8.04
CA LEU A 34 -24.37 -34.54 8.72
C LEU A 34 -23.41 -33.95 9.76
N ASP A 35 -23.55 -32.67 10.06
CA ASP A 35 -22.97 -32.10 11.27
C ASP A 35 -23.62 -32.74 12.51
N LYS A 36 -22.82 -33.04 13.54
CA LYS A 36 -23.31 -33.72 14.75
C LYS A 36 -24.18 -32.82 15.63
N LYS A 37 -23.92 -31.51 15.70
CA LYS A 37 -24.57 -30.49 16.53
C LYS A 37 -25.87 -29.97 15.91
N ASP A 38 -25.83 -29.41 14.71
CA ASP A 38 -26.96 -28.72 14.06
C ASP A 38 -27.70 -29.56 13.01
N LYS A 39 -27.17 -30.75 12.68
CA LYS A 39 -27.73 -31.69 11.69
C LYS A 39 -27.76 -31.15 10.26
N GLU A 40 -26.92 -30.16 9.94
CA GLU A 40 -26.80 -29.67 8.57
C GLU A 40 -26.08 -30.65 7.63
N PRO A 41 -26.56 -30.72 6.37
CA PRO A 41 -25.86 -31.02 5.14
C PRO A 41 -24.33 -30.97 5.03
N LEU A 42 -23.53 -32.03 5.19
CA LEU A 42 -22.07 -31.92 4.91
C LEU A 42 -21.73 -32.22 3.45
N THR A 43 -22.04 -31.26 2.58
CA THR A 43 -21.82 -31.36 1.13
C THR A 43 -20.35 -31.43 0.75
N GLY A 44 -19.94 -32.50 0.09
CA GLY A 44 -18.56 -32.73 -0.32
C GLY A 44 -17.69 -33.41 0.73
N ALA A 45 -18.27 -33.93 1.83
CA ALA A 45 -17.57 -34.85 2.73
C ALA A 45 -17.00 -36.04 1.93
N ALA A 46 -15.73 -36.36 2.12
CA ALA A 46 -15.05 -37.47 1.46
C ALA A 46 -15.19 -38.73 2.32
N ILE A 47 -15.66 -39.83 1.72
CA ILE A 47 -15.83 -41.14 2.34
C ILE A 47 -14.91 -42.12 1.60
N LEU A 48 -13.90 -42.65 2.28
CA LEU A 48 -12.91 -43.57 1.71
C LEU A 48 -12.91 -44.89 2.48
N ILE A 49 -12.74 -46.02 1.78
CA ILE A 49 -12.46 -47.31 2.41
C ILE A 49 -10.98 -47.39 2.75
N GLU A 50 -10.68 -47.58 4.03
CA GLU A 50 -9.33 -47.65 4.56
C GLU A 50 -8.46 -48.71 3.84
N GLY A 51 -7.25 -48.31 3.43
CA GLY A 51 -6.33 -49.18 2.71
C GLY A 51 -6.60 -49.31 1.20
N THR A 52 -7.58 -48.59 0.65
CA THR A 52 -7.92 -48.64 -0.78
C THR A 52 -8.08 -47.23 -1.38
N THR A 53 -8.17 -47.13 -2.71
CA THR A 53 -8.58 -45.90 -3.41
C THR A 53 -10.09 -45.83 -3.67
N ASN A 54 -10.87 -46.81 -3.18
CA ASN A 54 -12.31 -46.85 -3.37
C ASN A 54 -13.00 -45.92 -2.36
N GLY A 55 -13.73 -44.93 -2.86
CA GLY A 55 -14.44 -43.94 -2.07
C GLY A 55 -15.40 -43.10 -2.90
N THR A 56 -16.12 -42.21 -2.24
CA THR A 56 -17.11 -41.32 -2.84
C THR A 56 -17.14 -39.98 -2.07
N THR A 57 -17.94 -39.03 -2.54
CA THR A 57 -18.17 -37.75 -1.86
C THR A 57 -19.67 -37.54 -1.61
N ALA A 58 -20.02 -36.93 -0.49
CA ALA A 58 -21.40 -36.57 -0.16
C ALA A 58 -21.94 -35.47 -1.09
N ASP A 59 -23.22 -35.56 -1.46
CA ASP A 59 -23.94 -34.59 -2.29
C ASP A 59 -24.49 -33.40 -1.49
N ILE A 60 -25.34 -32.58 -2.12
CA ILE A 60 -25.92 -31.35 -1.52
C ILE A 60 -26.82 -31.62 -0.31
N ASP A 61 -27.44 -32.79 -0.24
CA ASP A 61 -28.30 -33.20 0.88
C ASP A 61 -27.54 -34.10 1.86
N GLY A 62 -26.21 -34.18 1.69
CA GLY A 62 -25.30 -34.99 2.48
C GLY A 62 -25.29 -36.47 2.10
N ASN A 63 -26.01 -36.89 1.05
CA ASN A 63 -26.08 -38.32 0.69
C ASN A 63 -24.79 -38.79 0.03
N PHE A 64 -24.41 -40.02 0.31
CA PHE A 64 -23.31 -40.69 -0.37
C PHE A 64 -23.67 -42.14 -0.70
N LYS A 65 -22.99 -42.69 -1.72
CA LYS A 65 -23.15 -44.10 -2.11
C LYS A 65 -21.84 -44.66 -2.66
N ILE A 66 -21.46 -45.85 -2.18
CA ILE A 66 -20.32 -46.66 -2.64
C ILE A 66 -20.88 -48.01 -3.10
N ASN A 67 -20.77 -48.27 -4.40
CA ASN A 67 -21.28 -49.50 -5.03
C ASN A 67 -20.15 -50.50 -5.28
N GLY A 68 -20.51 -51.77 -5.48
CA GLY A 68 -19.59 -52.81 -5.98
C GLY A 68 -18.63 -53.34 -4.90
N LEU A 69 -19.07 -53.36 -3.65
CA LEU A 69 -18.29 -53.90 -2.54
C LEU A 69 -18.59 -55.39 -2.36
N ALA A 70 -17.54 -56.21 -2.18
CA ALA A 70 -17.72 -57.61 -1.84
C ALA A 70 -18.28 -57.74 -0.41
N ALA A 71 -18.94 -58.86 -0.10
CA ALA A 71 -19.43 -59.11 1.25
C ALA A 71 -18.25 -59.20 2.23
N GLY A 72 -18.29 -58.43 3.31
CA GLY A 72 -17.16 -58.30 4.24
C GLY A 72 -17.30 -57.14 5.23
N LYS A 73 -16.31 -56.98 6.11
CA LYS A 73 -16.23 -55.86 7.05
C LYS A 73 -15.24 -54.82 6.55
N TYR A 74 -15.68 -53.57 6.49
CA TYR A 74 -14.87 -52.43 6.04
C TYR A 74 -14.71 -51.38 7.15
N THR A 75 -13.60 -50.66 7.11
CA THR A 75 -13.42 -49.42 7.89
C THR A 75 -13.57 -48.24 6.97
N LEU A 76 -14.51 -47.34 7.26
CA LEU A 76 -14.68 -46.09 6.52
C LEU A 76 -13.91 -44.95 7.20
N ILE A 77 -13.19 -44.19 6.39
CA ILE A 77 -12.58 -42.92 6.78
C ILE A 77 -13.43 -41.81 6.18
N VAL A 78 -14.10 -41.06 7.04
CA VAL A 78 -14.91 -39.90 6.64
C VAL A 78 -14.18 -38.63 7.04
N SER A 79 -13.94 -37.77 6.08
CA SER A 79 -13.25 -36.50 6.30
C SER A 79 -13.97 -35.37 5.60
N TYR A 80 -14.03 -34.23 6.28
CA TYR A 80 -14.57 -33.00 5.73
C TYR A 80 -13.82 -31.82 6.32
N VAL A 81 -13.67 -30.74 5.54
CA VAL A 81 -12.84 -29.60 5.93
C VAL A 81 -13.41 -28.95 7.19
N SER A 82 -12.58 -28.76 8.22
CA SER A 82 -12.96 -28.24 9.56
C SER A 82 -13.71 -29.22 10.47
N TYR A 83 -13.81 -30.50 10.10
CA TYR A 83 -14.39 -31.56 10.92
C TYR A 83 -13.30 -32.55 11.36
N LYS A 84 -13.49 -33.22 12.51
CA LYS A 84 -12.58 -34.30 12.90
C LYS A 84 -12.76 -35.45 11.91
N THR A 85 -11.66 -35.91 11.31
CA THR A 85 -11.69 -37.14 10.51
C THR A 85 -12.16 -38.30 11.40
N GLN A 86 -13.27 -38.92 11.03
CA GLN A 86 -13.87 -40.00 11.79
C GLN A 86 -13.57 -41.33 11.11
N ARG A 87 -13.04 -42.29 11.87
CA ARG A 87 -12.88 -43.68 11.45
C ARG A 87 -14.04 -44.50 12.00
N ILE A 88 -14.76 -45.19 11.11
CA ILE A 88 -15.91 -46.04 11.45
C ILE A 88 -15.52 -47.48 11.14
N PRO A 89 -15.08 -48.27 12.14
CA PRO A 89 -14.69 -49.66 11.94
C PRO A 89 -15.90 -50.58 11.81
N ASN A 90 -15.69 -51.76 11.24
CA ASN A 90 -16.66 -52.87 11.22
C ASN A 90 -17.99 -52.59 10.49
N VAL A 91 -17.98 -51.76 9.44
CA VAL A 91 -19.15 -51.62 8.57
C VAL A 91 -19.33 -52.92 7.77
N VAL A 92 -20.38 -53.67 8.09
CA VAL A 92 -20.68 -54.97 7.46
C VAL A 92 -21.43 -54.73 6.15
N VAL A 93 -20.84 -55.18 5.04
CA VAL A 93 -21.54 -55.26 3.75
C VAL A 93 -22.00 -56.70 3.56
N GLU A 94 -23.31 -56.91 3.47
CA GLU A 94 -23.91 -58.20 3.14
C GLU A 94 -24.05 -58.36 1.63
N LYS A 95 -23.99 -59.62 1.17
CA LYS A 95 -24.24 -59.94 -0.23
C LYS A 95 -25.69 -59.54 -0.58
N ASP A 96 -25.82 -58.81 -1.69
CA ASP A 96 -27.07 -58.39 -2.33
C ASP A 96 -27.92 -57.42 -1.50
N LYS A 97 -27.29 -56.66 -0.57
CA LYS A 97 -27.93 -55.60 0.21
C LYS A 97 -27.11 -54.31 0.27
N LEU A 98 -27.81 -53.18 0.34
CA LEU A 98 -27.23 -51.88 0.64
C LEU A 98 -27.23 -51.63 2.15
N THR A 99 -26.07 -51.32 2.70
CA THR A 99 -25.91 -50.99 4.11
C THR A 99 -26.12 -49.48 4.27
N VAL A 100 -27.13 -49.08 5.05
CA VAL A 100 -27.45 -47.67 5.29
C VAL A 100 -26.71 -47.14 6.53
N LEU A 101 -25.97 -46.05 6.39
CA LEU A 101 -25.15 -45.47 7.46
C LEU A 101 -25.28 -43.94 7.54
N ASN A 102 -25.86 -43.43 8.63
CA ASN A 102 -25.89 -42.00 8.91
C ASN A 102 -24.69 -41.62 9.81
N ILE A 103 -23.90 -40.65 9.35
CA ILE A 103 -22.63 -40.27 9.94
C ILE A 103 -22.73 -38.83 10.41
N GLY A 104 -22.70 -38.62 11.73
CA GLY A 104 -22.61 -37.29 12.32
C GLY A 104 -21.14 -36.94 12.57
N LEU A 105 -20.56 -36.08 11.75
CA LEU A 105 -19.20 -35.59 11.98
C LEU A 105 -19.20 -34.55 13.10
N GLU A 106 -18.30 -34.71 14.06
CA GLU A 106 -17.98 -33.65 15.00
C GLU A 106 -17.18 -32.58 14.30
N ASP A 107 -17.61 -31.33 14.44
CA ASP A 107 -16.77 -30.17 14.21
C ASP A 107 -15.38 -30.47 14.82
N ALA A 108 -14.33 -30.22 14.05
CA ALA A 108 -13.01 -30.08 14.61
C ALA A 108 -13.05 -28.77 15.38
N ALA A 109 -13.59 -28.84 16.60
CA ALA A 109 -13.36 -27.87 17.65
C ALA A 109 -11.85 -27.90 17.94
N LEU A 110 -11.07 -27.28 17.05
CA LEU A 110 -10.19 -26.23 17.51
C LEU A 110 -11.12 -25.18 18.11
N GLN A 111 -11.51 -25.39 19.38
CA GLN A 111 -11.76 -24.26 20.24
C GLN A 111 -10.52 -23.40 20.11
N LEU A 112 -10.63 -22.34 19.31
CA LEU A 112 -9.75 -21.19 19.47
C LEU A 112 -10.25 -20.52 20.75
N GLU A 113 -9.89 -21.14 21.87
CA GLU A 113 -9.59 -20.39 23.08
C GLU A 113 -8.66 -19.28 22.64
N SER A 114 -9.08 -18.05 22.94
CA SER A 114 -8.34 -16.85 22.60
C SER A 114 -6.84 -17.05 22.82
N VAL A 115 -6.07 -16.77 21.78
CA VAL A 115 -4.60 -16.82 21.71
C VAL A 115 -3.96 -18.24 21.76
N GLN A 116 -3.89 -18.90 20.59
CA GLN A 116 -2.82 -19.84 20.27
C GLN A 116 -2.02 -19.30 19.06
N VAL A 117 -0.80 -18.79 19.29
CA VAL A 117 0.10 -18.27 18.23
C VAL A 117 1.18 -19.29 17.83
N VAL A 118 1.27 -20.43 18.53
CA VAL A 118 2.29 -21.46 18.28
C VAL A 118 1.88 -22.46 17.19
N ALA A 119 0.58 -22.73 17.04
CA ALA A 119 0.06 -23.30 15.81
C ALA A 119 0.09 -22.19 14.76
N GLN A 120 0.54 -22.48 13.54
CA GLN A 120 0.49 -21.56 12.39
C GLN A 120 -0.92 -20.97 12.32
N ARG A 121 -1.11 -19.74 12.82
CA ARG A 121 -2.38 -19.03 12.68
C ARG A 121 -2.48 -18.75 11.19
N ARG A 122 -3.18 -19.63 10.48
CA ARG A 122 -3.40 -19.48 9.05
C ARG A 122 -4.14 -18.17 8.85
N THR A 123 -3.48 -17.20 8.24
CA THR A 123 -4.08 -15.94 7.79
C THR A 123 -3.84 -15.73 6.29
N ASP A 124 -3.26 -16.76 5.64
CA ASP A 124 -3.05 -16.91 4.21
C ASP A 124 -4.38 -17.15 3.46
N THR A 125 -5.32 -17.83 4.12
CA THR A 125 -6.65 -18.14 3.58
C THR A 125 -7.72 -17.18 4.06
N GLU A 126 -8.74 -16.97 3.22
CA GLU A 126 -9.81 -16.00 3.45
C GLU A 126 -10.64 -16.33 4.71
N LEU A 127 -11.01 -17.60 4.89
CA LEU A 127 -11.77 -18.07 6.05
C LEU A 127 -10.97 -17.94 7.36
N SER A 128 -9.67 -18.28 7.33
CA SER A 128 -8.84 -18.26 8.53
C SER A 128 -8.46 -16.84 8.95
N LEU A 129 -8.32 -15.94 7.96
CA LEU A 129 -8.25 -14.50 8.20
C LEU A 129 -9.53 -13.97 8.86
N LEU A 130 -10.72 -14.35 8.35
CA LEU A 130 -11.99 -13.90 8.92
C LEU A 130 -12.18 -14.39 10.37
N LYS A 131 -11.82 -15.65 10.66
CA LYS A 131 -11.80 -16.19 12.04
C LYS A 131 -10.86 -15.38 12.94
N SER A 132 -9.70 -14.97 12.41
CA SER A 132 -8.74 -14.15 13.15
C SER A 132 -9.25 -12.73 13.42
N VAL A 133 -9.95 -12.12 12.46
CA VAL A 133 -10.62 -10.82 12.63
C VAL A 133 -11.72 -10.92 13.68
N ARG A 134 -12.60 -11.93 13.59
CA ARG A 134 -13.71 -12.13 14.53
C ARG A 134 -13.24 -12.32 15.98
N SER A 135 -12.13 -13.04 16.17
CA SER A 135 -11.56 -13.32 17.50
C SER A 135 -10.63 -12.23 18.02
N ALA A 136 -10.40 -11.15 17.26
CA ALA A 136 -9.54 -10.05 17.70
C ALA A 136 -10.19 -9.28 18.86
N LEU A 137 -9.34 -8.78 19.77
CA LEU A 137 -9.77 -7.89 20.86
C LEU A 137 -10.07 -6.48 20.32
N GLN A 138 -9.34 -6.08 19.29
CA GLN A 138 -9.48 -4.82 18.56
C GLN A 138 -10.40 -4.96 17.33
N VAL A 139 -10.81 -3.82 16.77
CA VAL A 139 -11.46 -3.76 15.45
C VAL A 139 -10.40 -3.92 14.37
N VAL A 140 -10.45 -5.02 13.61
CA VAL A 140 -9.46 -5.36 12.58
C VAL A 140 -10.13 -5.58 11.23
N SER A 141 -9.45 -5.17 10.16
CA SER A 141 -9.78 -5.53 8.78
C SER A 141 -8.51 -6.04 8.09
N GLY A 142 -8.63 -6.79 7.01
CA GLY A 142 -7.43 -7.27 6.31
C GLY A 142 -7.71 -8.02 5.02
N VAL A 143 -6.63 -8.46 4.39
CA VAL A 143 -6.62 -9.23 3.14
C VAL A 143 -5.57 -10.36 3.23
N SER A 144 -5.90 -11.53 2.68
CA SER A 144 -5.06 -12.73 2.74
C SER A 144 -4.32 -12.97 1.43
N SER A 145 -3.22 -13.72 1.45
CA SER A 145 -2.44 -14.07 0.25
C SER A 145 -3.25 -14.84 -0.79
N GLN A 146 -4.22 -15.65 -0.37
CA GLN A 146 -5.17 -16.31 -1.27
C GLN A 146 -6.02 -15.31 -2.04
N GLN A 147 -6.47 -14.22 -1.41
CA GLN A 147 -7.24 -13.17 -2.08
C GLN A 147 -6.35 -12.32 -2.99
N ILE A 148 -5.12 -12.01 -2.55
CA ILE A 148 -4.11 -11.30 -3.36
C ILE A 148 -3.78 -12.10 -4.63
N GLY A 149 -3.57 -13.41 -4.51
CA GLY A 149 -3.19 -14.28 -5.62
C GLY A 149 -4.23 -14.42 -6.74
N LYS A 150 -5.51 -14.10 -6.46
CA LYS A 150 -6.61 -14.08 -7.44
C LYS A 150 -6.57 -12.86 -8.37
N THR A 151 -5.50 -12.09 -8.34
CA THR A 151 -5.43 -10.78 -9.02
C THR A 151 -4.06 -10.62 -9.68
N LEU A 152 -3.93 -9.58 -10.50
CA LEU A 152 -2.68 -9.20 -11.14
C LEU A 152 -1.98 -8.03 -10.43
N ASP A 153 -2.34 -7.79 -9.16
CA ASP A 153 -1.81 -6.71 -8.34
C ASP A 153 -0.27 -6.77 -8.33
N ARG A 154 0.40 -5.64 -8.55
CA ARG A 154 1.87 -5.55 -8.62
C ARG A 154 2.52 -5.51 -7.24
N ASP A 155 1.95 -4.71 -6.36
CA ASP A 155 2.53 -4.31 -5.08
C ASP A 155 1.46 -4.12 -4.01
N ALA A 156 1.87 -3.88 -2.76
CA ALA A 156 0.95 -3.74 -1.63
C ALA A 156 -0.01 -2.56 -1.79
N SER A 157 0.35 -1.53 -2.57
CA SER A 157 -0.57 -0.43 -2.86
C SER A 157 -1.77 -0.95 -3.65
N GLU A 158 -1.64 -1.88 -4.57
CA GLU A 158 -2.84 -2.35 -5.29
C GLU A 158 -3.72 -3.26 -4.42
N VAL A 159 -3.07 -4.06 -3.57
CA VAL A 159 -3.71 -4.98 -2.63
C VAL A 159 -4.62 -4.28 -1.62
N VAL A 160 -4.16 -3.18 -1.04
CA VAL A 160 -4.86 -2.53 0.09
C VAL A 160 -6.17 -1.86 -0.32
N LYS A 161 -6.37 -1.56 -1.61
CA LYS A 161 -7.65 -1.07 -2.15
C LYS A 161 -8.81 -2.05 -1.91
N ARG A 162 -8.49 -3.33 -1.68
CA ARG A 162 -9.47 -4.40 -1.41
C ARG A 162 -9.88 -4.48 0.05
N ILE A 163 -9.20 -3.74 0.93
CA ILE A 163 -9.49 -3.77 2.36
C ILE A 163 -10.62 -2.78 2.66
N PRO A 164 -11.65 -3.18 3.42
CA PRO A 164 -12.73 -2.30 3.83
C PRO A 164 -12.25 -1.05 4.58
N GLY A 165 -12.64 0.14 4.11
CA GLY A 165 -12.37 1.44 4.74
C GLY A 165 -11.02 2.04 4.36
N VAL A 166 -10.41 1.53 3.27
CA VAL A 166 -9.07 1.89 2.83
C VAL A 166 -9.08 2.40 1.40
N THR A 167 -8.45 3.54 1.18
CA THR A 167 -8.16 4.08 -0.15
C THR A 167 -6.69 4.43 -0.27
N ILE A 168 -6.27 4.93 -1.43
CA ILE A 168 -4.87 5.22 -1.71
C ILE A 168 -4.72 6.57 -2.37
N GLN A 169 -3.70 7.28 -1.90
CA GLN A 169 -3.20 8.50 -2.48
C GLN A 169 -1.94 8.23 -3.31
N ASP A 170 -1.84 8.85 -4.49
CA ASP A 170 -0.71 8.76 -5.41
C ASP A 170 -0.27 7.34 -5.79
N ASN A 171 -1.18 6.36 -5.71
CA ASN A 171 -0.86 4.93 -5.86
C ASN A 171 0.27 4.43 -4.94
N ARG A 172 0.53 5.11 -3.80
CA ARG A 172 1.64 4.78 -2.89
C ARG A 172 1.23 4.77 -1.42
N PHE A 173 0.39 5.70 -1.00
CA PHE A 173 0.12 5.92 0.42
C PHE A 173 -1.29 5.53 0.80
N ILE A 174 -1.42 4.81 1.91
CA ILE A 174 -2.71 4.37 2.43
C ILE A 174 -3.43 5.53 3.13
N VAL A 175 -4.74 5.58 2.90
CA VAL A 175 -5.70 6.42 3.61
C VAL A 175 -6.67 5.48 4.32
N VAL A 176 -6.83 5.62 5.64
CA VAL A 176 -7.72 4.78 6.46
C VAL A 176 -8.80 5.68 7.06
N ARG A 177 -10.08 5.32 6.89
CA ARG A 177 -11.21 6.12 7.38
C ARG A 177 -11.18 7.58 6.89
N GLY A 178 -10.75 7.77 5.65
CA GLY A 178 -10.57 9.07 5.03
C GLY A 178 -9.41 9.91 5.59
N LEU A 179 -8.73 9.50 6.67
CA LEU A 179 -7.54 10.17 7.19
C LEU A 179 -6.32 9.84 6.32
N ASN A 180 -5.57 10.87 5.95
CA ASN A 180 -4.39 10.75 5.09
C ASN A 180 -3.24 10.00 5.78
N GLN A 181 -2.18 9.76 5.02
CA GLN A 181 -1.08 8.86 5.36
C GLN A 181 -0.35 9.18 6.67
N ARG A 182 -0.32 10.46 7.09
CA ARG A 182 0.38 10.88 8.31
C ARG A 182 -0.26 10.33 9.59
N TYR A 183 -1.54 9.95 9.55
CA TYR A 183 -2.27 9.39 10.68
C TYR A 183 -2.16 7.86 10.77
N ASN A 184 -1.43 7.23 9.85
CA ASN A 184 -1.31 5.78 9.76
C ASN A 184 0.11 5.34 10.16
N ASN A 185 0.22 4.23 10.90
CA ASN A 185 1.51 3.61 11.23
C ASN A 185 1.62 2.24 10.54
N VAL A 186 2.81 1.87 10.09
CA VAL A 186 3.04 0.63 9.34
C VAL A 186 4.18 -0.17 9.96
N TRP A 187 3.90 -1.43 10.28
CA TRP A 187 4.92 -2.42 10.63
C TRP A 187 5.00 -3.51 9.58
N LEU A 188 6.22 -3.85 9.20
CA LEU A 188 6.55 -5.00 8.36
C LEU A 188 7.10 -6.08 9.29
N ASN A 189 6.47 -7.25 9.35
CA ASN A 189 6.89 -8.37 10.20
C ASN A 189 7.05 -8.02 11.71
N ASN A 190 6.27 -7.05 12.21
CA ASN A 190 6.32 -6.48 13.56
C ASN A 190 7.51 -5.56 13.87
N ALA A 191 8.26 -5.12 12.87
CA ALA A 191 9.24 -4.03 13.00
C ALA A 191 8.75 -2.78 12.28
N ALA A 192 9.20 -1.61 12.74
CA ALA A 192 8.94 -0.34 12.08
C ALA A 192 9.55 -0.29 10.69
N THR A 193 8.89 0.43 9.79
CA THR A 193 9.39 0.66 8.44
C THR A 193 9.95 2.08 8.32
N PRO A 194 11.03 2.29 7.54
CA PRO A 194 11.55 3.62 7.30
C PRO A 194 10.57 4.46 6.47
N SER A 195 10.65 5.78 6.62
CA SER A 195 9.97 6.70 5.72
C SER A 195 10.73 6.72 4.40
N SER A 196 10.04 6.27 3.36
CA SER A 196 10.66 6.04 2.07
C SER A 196 10.75 7.31 1.19
N GLU A 197 10.15 8.41 1.63
CA GLU A 197 10.03 9.66 0.85
C GLU A 197 10.73 10.84 1.51
N THR A 198 11.11 11.83 0.68
CA THR A 198 11.81 13.03 1.12
C THR A 198 10.87 14.09 1.68
N ASP A 199 9.63 14.15 1.20
CA ASP A 199 8.68 15.25 1.40
C ASP A 199 7.41 14.86 2.18
N VAL A 200 7.17 13.57 2.46
CA VAL A 200 5.96 13.10 3.15
C VAL A 200 6.24 12.12 4.30
N LYS A 201 5.43 12.20 5.36
CA LYS A 201 5.34 11.20 6.45
C LYS A 201 4.57 9.98 5.98
N ALA A 202 5.22 9.06 5.25
CA ALA A 202 4.59 7.78 4.90
C ALA A 202 5.54 6.67 4.46
N PHE A 203 5.09 5.45 4.74
CA PHE A 203 5.57 4.24 4.08
C PHE A 203 4.98 4.16 2.66
N SER A 204 5.84 3.94 1.65
CA SER A 204 5.40 3.72 0.28
C SER A 204 5.08 2.24 0.07
N PHE A 205 3.79 1.92 -0.07
CA PHE A 205 3.32 0.53 -0.22
C PHE A 205 3.69 -0.09 -1.56
N ASP A 206 4.03 0.73 -2.56
CA ASP A 206 4.48 0.27 -3.85
C ASP A 206 5.90 -0.35 -3.83
N ALA A 207 6.58 -0.25 -2.67
CA ALA A 207 7.87 -0.87 -2.42
C ALA A 207 7.78 -2.35 -2.07
N ILE A 208 6.62 -2.87 -1.66
CA ILE A 208 6.45 -4.28 -1.29
C ILE A 208 5.72 -5.02 -2.42
N PRO A 209 6.39 -5.94 -3.13
CA PRO A 209 5.73 -6.79 -4.13
C PRO A 209 4.56 -7.59 -3.54
N SER A 210 3.46 -7.72 -4.28
CA SER A 210 2.25 -8.37 -3.77
C SER A 210 2.43 -9.86 -3.45
N ASN A 211 3.25 -10.57 -4.23
CA ASN A 211 3.49 -12.01 -4.07
C ASN A 211 4.35 -12.37 -2.85
N MET A 212 5.00 -11.39 -2.23
CA MET A 212 5.78 -11.50 -0.99
C MET A 212 4.89 -11.45 0.26
N ILE A 213 3.68 -10.90 0.13
CA ILE A 213 2.76 -10.67 1.24
C ILE A 213 2.03 -11.98 1.56
N ASP A 214 2.01 -12.33 2.85
CA ASP A 214 1.17 -13.41 3.38
C ASP A 214 -0.21 -12.89 3.76
N ASN A 215 -0.22 -11.78 4.49
CA ASN A 215 -1.45 -11.08 4.87
C ASN A 215 -1.14 -9.62 5.20
N LEU A 216 -2.18 -8.81 5.16
CA LEU A 216 -2.14 -7.44 5.65
C LEU A 216 -3.33 -7.20 6.57
N LEU A 217 -3.05 -6.73 7.78
CA LEU A 217 -4.03 -6.43 8.80
C LEU A 217 -4.01 -4.94 9.13
N ILE A 218 -5.18 -4.33 9.30
CA ILE A 218 -5.36 -2.94 9.69
C ILE A 218 -6.18 -2.91 10.98
N PHE A 219 -5.56 -2.47 12.06
CA PHE A 219 -6.21 -2.23 13.33
C PHE A 219 -6.76 -0.81 13.32
N LYS A 220 -8.07 -0.70 13.51
CA LYS A 220 -8.81 0.56 13.47
C LYS A 220 -9.02 1.19 14.84
N THR A 221 -8.86 0.39 15.90
CA THR A 221 -8.88 0.85 17.30
C THR A 221 -7.51 0.68 17.96
N GLY A 222 -7.15 1.61 18.83
CA GLY A 222 -5.88 1.59 19.55
C GLY A 222 -5.84 0.51 20.63
N SER A 223 -4.62 0.04 20.92
CA SER A 223 -4.37 -0.89 22.02
C SER A 223 -2.96 -0.73 22.60
N PRO A 224 -2.69 -1.16 23.84
CA PRO A 224 -1.44 -0.85 24.53
C PRO A 224 -0.19 -1.47 23.89
N GLU A 225 -0.34 -2.60 23.22
CA GLU A 225 0.75 -3.31 22.53
C GLU A 225 1.16 -2.70 21.19
N LEU A 226 0.36 -1.78 20.64
CA LEU A 226 0.63 -1.11 19.36
C LEU A 226 1.18 0.29 19.58
N SER A 227 1.82 0.87 18.56
CA SER A 227 2.25 2.28 18.61
C SER A 227 1.05 3.20 18.82
N ALA A 228 1.24 4.24 19.65
CA ALA A 228 0.23 5.28 19.83
C ALA A 228 0.05 6.16 18.58
N GLU A 229 0.95 6.06 17.60
CA GLU A 229 0.92 6.85 16.34
C GLU A 229 -0.02 6.30 15.26
N ALA A 230 -1.15 5.70 15.65
CA ALA A 230 -2.09 5.06 14.75
C ALA A 230 -3.50 5.60 14.91
N THR A 231 -3.68 6.88 14.58
CA THR A 231 -4.98 7.56 14.68
C THR A 231 -5.93 7.12 13.56
N GLY A 232 -5.45 6.99 12.32
CA GLY A 232 -6.23 6.49 11.19
C GLY A 232 -6.36 4.98 11.22
N GLY A 233 -5.21 4.30 11.22
CA GLY A 233 -5.11 2.87 11.47
C GLY A 233 -3.66 2.41 11.64
N PHE A 234 -3.49 1.27 12.30
CA PHE A 234 -2.21 0.59 12.43
C PHE A 234 -2.15 -0.57 11.44
N ILE A 235 -1.20 -0.55 10.51
CA ILE A 235 -1.09 -1.53 9.43
C ILE A 235 0.04 -2.51 9.75
N LYS A 236 -0.27 -3.81 9.82
CA LYS A 236 0.71 -4.89 9.88
C LYS A 236 0.76 -5.62 8.55
N ILE A 237 1.94 -5.64 7.93
CA ILE A 237 2.23 -6.44 6.75
C ILE A 237 3.04 -7.65 7.19
N SER A 238 2.49 -8.84 7.00
CA SER A 238 3.20 -10.09 7.25
C SER A 238 3.66 -10.68 5.93
N THR A 239 4.90 -11.16 5.89
CA THR A 239 5.43 -11.81 4.70
C THR A 239 5.35 -13.31 4.75
N LYS A 240 5.36 -13.94 3.57
CA LYS A 240 5.31 -15.40 3.45
C LYS A 240 6.37 -16.09 4.30
N ASN A 241 5.99 -17.25 4.80
CA ASN A 241 6.69 -17.98 5.85
C ASN A 241 6.86 -19.46 5.49
N ILE A 242 7.31 -20.31 6.43
CA ILE A 242 7.50 -21.77 6.24
C ILE A 242 6.37 -22.32 5.38
N PRO A 243 6.70 -22.89 4.21
CA PRO A 243 5.68 -23.38 3.32
C PRO A 243 5.13 -24.71 3.84
N ASP A 244 3.82 -24.93 3.67
CA ASP A 244 3.19 -26.19 4.05
C ASP A 244 3.81 -27.35 3.27
N ASP A 245 4.09 -27.14 1.98
CA ASP A 245 4.72 -28.09 1.07
C ASP A 245 5.79 -27.40 0.23
N ASN A 246 6.72 -28.18 -0.31
CA ASN A 246 7.68 -27.66 -1.28
C ASN A 246 6.93 -27.12 -2.50
N PHE A 247 7.35 -25.97 -3.00
CA PHE A 247 6.76 -25.40 -4.20
C PHE A 247 7.79 -24.63 -5.02
N LEU A 248 7.55 -24.59 -6.33
CA LEU A 248 8.12 -23.59 -7.22
C LEU A 248 6.97 -22.94 -7.99
N ASN A 249 6.87 -21.62 -7.93
CA ASN A 249 5.92 -20.84 -8.70
C ASN A 249 6.67 -19.84 -9.59
N VAL A 250 6.31 -19.79 -10.87
CA VAL A 250 6.84 -18.83 -11.83
C VAL A 250 5.65 -18.07 -12.42
N GLU A 251 5.73 -16.75 -12.47
CA GLU A 251 4.69 -15.89 -13.04
C GLU A 251 5.32 -14.94 -14.05
N TYR A 252 4.67 -14.77 -15.20
CA TYR A 252 5.02 -13.74 -16.18
C TYR A 252 3.75 -13.03 -16.63
N GLY A 253 3.83 -11.70 -16.77
CA GLY A 253 2.72 -10.87 -17.20
C GLY A 253 3.17 -9.71 -18.06
N ILE A 254 2.30 -9.34 -19.00
CA ILE A 254 2.44 -8.21 -19.91
C ILE A 254 1.20 -7.32 -19.78
N ALA A 255 1.35 -6.01 -19.88
CA ALA A 255 0.24 -5.08 -19.84
C ALA A 255 0.36 -3.92 -20.82
N TYR A 256 -0.76 -3.55 -21.42
CA TYR A 256 -0.95 -2.43 -22.33
C TYR A 256 -1.62 -1.27 -21.57
N ASN A 257 -0.98 -0.11 -21.54
CA ASN A 257 -1.55 1.14 -21.02
C ASN A 257 -1.87 2.08 -22.19
N ASP A 258 -3.10 2.57 -22.25
CA ASP A 258 -3.58 3.37 -23.39
C ASP A 258 -2.95 4.78 -23.47
N GLN A 259 -2.28 5.27 -22.42
CA GLN A 259 -1.56 6.55 -22.44
C GLN A 259 -0.07 6.41 -22.77
N SER A 260 0.55 5.25 -22.53
CA SER A 260 2.00 5.05 -22.72
C SER A 260 2.38 4.00 -23.76
N THR A 261 1.73 2.84 -23.83
CA THR A 261 2.23 1.71 -24.61
C THR A 261 2.21 1.97 -26.12
N PHE A 262 3.34 1.68 -26.79
CA PHE A 262 3.62 1.96 -28.21
C PHE A 262 3.55 3.44 -28.62
N LYS A 263 3.52 4.36 -27.65
CA LYS A 263 3.60 5.79 -27.88
C LYS A 263 5.02 6.29 -27.66
N ASP A 264 5.26 7.51 -28.14
CA ASP A 264 6.52 8.20 -27.93
C ASP A 264 6.74 8.49 -26.45
N THR A 265 7.93 8.17 -25.98
CA THR A 265 8.45 8.51 -24.66
C THR A 265 9.81 9.15 -24.82
N TYR A 266 10.22 9.95 -23.83
CA TYR A 266 11.48 10.69 -23.87
C TYR A 266 12.28 10.35 -22.62
N SER A 267 13.55 10.04 -22.82
CA SER A 267 14.51 9.77 -21.73
C SER A 267 15.92 10.04 -22.20
N LEU A 268 16.83 10.28 -21.25
CA LEU A 268 18.25 10.30 -21.57
C LEU A 268 18.74 8.93 -22.07
N PRO A 269 19.92 8.86 -22.70
CA PRO A 269 20.54 7.59 -23.03
C PRO A 269 20.67 6.70 -21.79
N GLY A 270 20.13 5.49 -21.89
CA GLY A 270 20.12 4.53 -20.78
C GLY A 270 21.53 4.10 -20.38
N LYS A 271 21.67 3.67 -19.13
CA LYS A 271 22.89 3.11 -18.56
C LYS A 271 22.77 1.60 -18.37
N THR A 272 23.90 0.92 -18.24
CA THR A 272 24.01 -0.55 -18.23
C THR A 272 23.09 -1.18 -17.20
N PHE A 273 22.97 -0.58 -16.00
CA PHE A 273 22.19 -1.14 -14.91
C PHE A 273 20.86 -0.40 -14.63
N ASP A 274 20.37 0.41 -15.57
CA ASP A 274 19.08 1.09 -15.43
C ASP A 274 17.94 0.10 -15.26
N PHE A 275 17.98 -1.01 -15.99
CA PHE A 275 16.95 -2.04 -15.93
C PHE A 275 16.82 -2.68 -14.54
N LEU A 276 17.88 -2.65 -13.71
CA LEU A 276 17.85 -3.12 -12.32
C LEU A 276 17.57 -2.02 -11.30
N GLY A 277 17.35 -0.79 -11.75
CA GLY A 277 17.22 0.39 -10.89
C GLY A 277 18.53 0.86 -10.24
N LEU A 278 19.68 0.35 -10.71
CA LEU A 278 21.02 0.61 -10.16
C LEU A 278 21.81 1.64 -10.99
N GLY A 279 21.15 2.33 -11.92
CA GLY A 279 21.76 3.30 -12.81
C GLY A 279 22.34 4.55 -12.14
N SER A 280 22.08 4.75 -10.84
CA SER A 280 22.60 5.88 -10.09
C SER A 280 24.12 5.89 -10.03
N ARG A 281 24.74 4.71 -9.94
CA ARG A 281 26.20 4.53 -9.88
C ARG A 281 26.93 5.10 -11.11
N GLU A 282 26.29 5.06 -12.28
CA GLU A 282 26.85 5.53 -13.55
C GLU A 282 26.57 7.02 -13.84
N ARG A 283 25.80 7.68 -12.96
CA ARG A 283 25.39 9.09 -13.02
C ARG A 283 25.96 9.95 -11.90
N ASN A 284 26.80 9.36 -11.03
CA ASN A 284 27.47 10.08 -9.96
C ASN A 284 28.40 11.17 -10.50
N ILE A 285 28.68 12.16 -9.65
CA ILE A 285 29.69 13.17 -9.92
C ILE A 285 31.07 12.49 -10.08
N PRO A 286 31.93 12.91 -11.03
CA PRO A 286 33.24 12.29 -11.24
C PRO A 286 34.10 12.27 -9.98
N SER A 287 34.89 11.21 -9.81
CA SER A 287 35.88 11.10 -8.73
C SER A 287 36.92 12.21 -8.88
N GLY A 288 37.05 13.07 -7.86
CA GLY A 288 37.95 14.23 -7.88
C GLY A 288 37.26 15.56 -8.16
N PHE A 289 35.96 15.57 -8.47
CA PHE A 289 35.19 16.81 -8.53
C PHE A 289 35.17 17.51 -7.15
N PRO A 290 35.44 18.82 -7.05
CA PRO A 290 35.54 19.51 -5.76
C PRO A 290 34.26 19.35 -4.93
N ALA A 291 34.38 19.18 -3.61
CA ALA A 291 33.22 19.09 -2.72
C ALA A 291 32.45 20.42 -2.64
N ASN A 292 33.13 21.55 -2.82
CA ASN A 292 32.56 22.88 -2.87
C ASN A 292 33.31 23.68 -3.94
N LEU A 293 32.60 24.09 -5.01
CA LEU A 293 33.21 24.86 -6.09
C LEU A 293 33.69 26.23 -5.60
N SER A 294 33.08 26.82 -4.57
CA SER A 294 33.50 28.12 -4.03
C SER A 294 34.95 28.17 -3.55
N LEU A 295 35.54 27.01 -3.22
CA LEU A 295 36.91 26.89 -2.69
C LEU A 295 38.00 26.74 -3.77
N VAL A 296 37.63 26.61 -5.04
CA VAL A 296 38.56 26.50 -6.17
C VAL A 296 38.45 27.71 -7.10
N SER A 297 39.51 28.01 -7.86
CA SER A 297 39.51 29.15 -8.80
C SER A 297 38.53 28.92 -9.96
N VAL A 298 38.02 29.99 -10.57
CA VAL A 298 37.03 29.89 -11.67
C VAL A 298 37.55 29.03 -12.82
N SER A 299 38.80 29.23 -13.24
CA SER A 299 39.42 28.46 -14.31
C SER A 299 39.51 26.95 -13.96
N GLU A 300 39.80 26.61 -12.71
CA GLU A 300 39.79 25.21 -12.25
C GLU A 300 38.37 24.63 -12.24
N ARG A 301 37.36 25.38 -11.77
CA ARG A 301 35.95 24.94 -11.80
C ARG A 301 35.54 24.58 -13.22
N ASP A 302 35.84 25.45 -14.19
CA ASP A 302 35.47 25.23 -15.60
C ASP A 302 36.18 23.99 -16.19
N ASN A 303 37.43 23.72 -15.78
CA ASN A 303 38.11 22.48 -16.17
C ASN A 303 37.41 21.23 -15.61
N PHE A 304 36.90 21.28 -14.37
CA PHE A 304 36.07 20.20 -13.83
C PHE A 304 34.72 20.10 -14.55
N ALA A 305 34.14 21.23 -14.96
CA ALA A 305 32.88 21.25 -15.69
C ALA A 305 32.96 20.52 -17.04
N LEU A 306 34.11 20.63 -17.73
CA LEU A 306 34.39 19.90 -18.98
C LEU A 306 34.47 18.37 -18.79
N GLN A 307 34.63 17.89 -17.56
CA GLN A 307 34.62 16.45 -17.24
C GLN A 307 33.21 15.91 -17.00
N LEU A 308 32.20 16.78 -16.85
CA LEU A 308 30.81 16.37 -16.64
C LEU A 308 30.20 15.85 -17.94
N LYS A 309 29.43 14.77 -17.85
CA LYS A 309 28.70 14.21 -19.01
C LYS A 309 27.54 15.14 -19.40
N ASN A 310 27.62 15.78 -20.57
CA ASN A 310 26.67 16.80 -21.04
C ASN A 310 25.58 16.24 -21.97
N ASN A 311 24.90 15.18 -21.52
CA ASN A 311 23.71 14.63 -22.18
C ASN A 311 22.45 15.28 -21.58
N TRP A 312 21.98 16.39 -22.15
CA TRP A 312 20.90 17.22 -21.63
C TRP A 312 19.57 17.03 -22.37
N VAL A 313 19.64 16.64 -23.65
CA VAL A 313 18.46 16.53 -24.50
C VAL A 313 17.93 15.11 -24.47
N ALA A 314 16.70 14.94 -24.01
CA ALA A 314 16.04 13.64 -23.97
C ALA A 314 15.80 13.10 -25.39
N GLN A 315 16.08 11.82 -25.58
CA GLN A 315 15.90 11.14 -26.86
C GLN A 315 14.54 10.48 -26.93
N ARG A 316 13.91 10.57 -28.10
CA ARG A 316 12.66 9.87 -28.42
C ARG A 316 12.92 8.36 -28.42
N LYS A 317 12.05 7.62 -27.75
CA LYS A 317 11.96 6.15 -27.75
C LYS A 317 10.50 5.76 -27.86
N THR A 318 10.24 4.51 -28.20
CA THR A 318 8.89 3.93 -28.13
C THR A 318 8.73 3.17 -26.82
N ALA A 319 7.71 3.51 -26.05
CA ALA A 319 7.42 2.81 -24.81
C ALA A 319 6.92 1.38 -25.10
N LEU A 320 7.55 0.39 -24.48
CA LEU A 320 7.14 -1.01 -24.58
C LEU A 320 5.93 -1.29 -23.67
N PRO A 321 5.20 -2.40 -23.90
CA PRO A 321 4.25 -2.89 -22.92
C PRO A 321 4.91 -3.11 -21.57
N ASN A 322 4.15 -2.85 -20.49
CA ASN A 322 4.60 -3.09 -19.13
C ASN A 322 4.83 -4.59 -18.93
N GLN A 323 5.89 -4.96 -18.21
CA GLN A 323 6.26 -6.35 -17.98
C GLN A 323 6.44 -6.63 -16.49
N LYS A 324 6.03 -7.82 -16.07
CA LYS A 324 6.22 -8.34 -14.71
C LYS A 324 6.68 -9.79 -14.79
N ALA A 325 7.72 -10.13 -14.04
CA ALA A 325 8.16 -11.51 -13.84
C ALA A 325 8.36 -11.76 -12.35
N SER A 326 7.92 -12.92 -11.87
CA SER A 326 8.22 -13.34 -10.52
C SER A 326 8.51 -14.83 -10.41
N MET A 327 9.36 -15.18 -9.47
CA MET A 327 9.68 -16.56 -9.12
C MET A 327 9.63 -16.69 -7.61
N ALA A 328 8.94 -17.71 -7.10
CA ALA A 328 8.88 -18.01 -5.69
C ALA A 328 9.17 -19.50 -5.46
N PHE A 329 10.07 -19.78 -4.54
CA PHE A 329 10.49 -21.12 -4.16
C PHE A 329 10.32 -21.29 -2.65
N GLY A 330 9.73 -22.40 -2.24
CA GLY A 330 9.59 -22.79 -0.85
C GLY A 330 10.12 -24.19 -0.62
N LYS A 331 10.88 -24.40 0.45
CA LYS A 331 11.35 -25.71 0.88
C LYS A 331 11.16 -25.92 2.37
N LYS A 332 10.68 -27.11 2.74
CA LYS A 332 10.50 -27.57 4.11
C LYS A 332 11.37 -28.80 4.37
N TRP A 333 12.04 -28.81 5.51
CA TRP A 333 12.78 -29.94 6.05
C TRP A 333 12.16 -30.34 7.38
N ASN A 334 11.87 -31.63 7.55
CA ASN A 334 11.57 -32.20 8.85
C ASN A 334 12.89 -32.62 9.50
N LEU A 335 13.20 -32.04 10.66
CA LEU A 335 14.40 -32.34 11.44
C LEU A 335 14.10 -33.44 12.48
N ALA A 336 15.14 -33.84 13.21
CA ALA A 336 14.99 -34.74 14.35
C ALA A 336 13.99 -34.18 15.40
N GLU A 337 13.40 -35.07 16.19
CA GLU A 337 12.49 -34.72 17.29
C GLU A 337 11.22 -33.95 16.84
N GLY A 338 10.86 -34.05 15.55
CA GLY A 338 9.65 -33.43 14.98
C GLY A 338 9.78 -31.93 14.71
N ALA A 339 10.96 -31.35 14.88
CA ALA A 339 11.22 -29.96 14.52
C ALA A 339 11.13 -29.76 12.99
N LYS A 340 10.76 -28.56 12.56
CA LYS A 340 10.61 -28.19 11.15
C LYS A 340 11.45 -26.97 10.84
N LEU A 341 12.25 -27.05 9.78
CA LEU A 341 12.96 -25.93 9.21
C LEU A 341 12.34 -25.60 7.85
N GLY A 342 12.12 -24.33 7.56
CA GLY A 342 11.59 -23.91 6.28
C GLY A 342 12.29 -22.68 5.75
N THR A 343 12.35 -22.58 4.42
CA THR A 343 12.75 -21.37 3.73
C THR A 343 11.75 -21.01 2.63
N VAL A 344 11.57 -19.71 2.42
CA VAL A 344 10.87 -19.15 1.26
C VAL A 344 11.72 -18.06 0.65
N THR A 345 11.95 -18.18 -0.65
CA THR A 345 12.61 -17.16 -1.48
C THR A 345 11.64 -16.66 -2.52
N SER A 346 11.56 -15.35 -2.71
CA SER A 346 10.81 -14.74 -3.80
C SER A 346 11.63 -13.67 -4.50
N ILE A 347 11.69 -13.74 -5.82
CA ILE A 347 12.36 -12.79 -6.70
C ILE A 347 11.29 -12.15 -7.60
N ASN A 348 11.36 -10.84 -7.73
CA ASN A 348 10.41 -10.04 -8.48
C ASN A 348 11.13 -9.04 -9.37
N TYR A 349 10.61 -8.87 -10.58
CA TYR A 349 11.03 -7.88 -11.54
C TYR A 349 9.80 -7.23 -12.19
N SER A 350 9.78 -5.91 -12.29
CA SER A 350 8.81 -5.21 -13.14
C SER A 350 9.43 -4.02 -13.85
N ASN A 351 9.01 -3.79 -15.09
CA ASN A 351 9.37 -2.65 -15.91
C ASN A 351 8.09 -2.02 -16.44
N SER A 352 7.81 -0.76 -16.10
CA SER A 352 6.54 -0.11 -16.46
C SER A 352 6.71 1.33 -16.92
N TYR A 353 6.09 1.64 -18.06
CA TYR A 353 6.01 2.99 -18.62
C TYR A 353 4.71 3.67 -18.22
N SER A 354 4.80 4.94 -17.81
CA SER A 354 3.64 5.81 -17.61
C SER A 354 3.87 7.17 -18.28
N THR A 355 2.79 7.75 -18.79
CA THR A 355 2.80 9.04 -19.48
C THR A 355 1.65 9.89 -18.98
N ARG A 356 1.93 11.13 -18.60
CA ARG A 356 0.93 12.19 -18.39
C ARG A 356 1.08 13.17 -19.54
N ASN A 357 0.21 13.05 -20.53
CA ASN A 357 0.23 13.90 -21.71
C ASN A 357 -0.65 15.14 -21.50
N ASN A 358 -0.18 16.31 -21.91
CA ASN A 358 -0.86 17.60 -21.78
C ASN A 358 -1.43 17.84 -20.37
N MET A 359 -0.65 17.54 -19.34
CA MET A 359 -1.01 17.79 -17.95
C MET A 359 -1.13 19.31 -17.74
N GLN A 360 -2.33 19.78 -17.42
CA GLN A 360 -2.52 21.16 -16.99
C GLN A 360 -2.00 21.30 -15.57
N ASN A 361 -1.16 22.31 -15.32
CA ASN A 361 -0.64 22.65 -14.00
C ASN A 361 -0.63 24.17 -13.85
N TYR A 362 -1.66 24.69 -13.19
CA TYR A 362 -1.94 26.11 -13.01
C TYR A 362 -1.90 26.45 -11.51
N MET A 363 -1.24 27.55 -11.19
CA MET A 363 -1.27 28.15 -9.86
C MET A 363 -1.77 29.57 -9.97
N TYR A 364 -2.56 29.99 -9.00
CA TYR A 364 -3.22 31.29 -9.02
C TYR A 364 -2.83 32.09 -7.78
N GLU A 365 -2.57 33.37 -7.97
CA GLU A 365 -2.23 34.30 -6.88
C GLU A 365 -3.51 34.83 -6.22
N ARG A 366 -4.52 35.19 -7.04
CA ARG A 366 -5.80 35.76 -6.60
C ARG A 366 -6.84 35.73 -7.72
N LEU A 367 -8.09 36.03 -7.36
CA LEU A 367 -9.19 36.33 -8.29
C LEU A 367 -9.58 37.81 -8.16
N ASP A 368 -9.68 38.53 -9.28
CA ASP A 368 -10.26 39.88 -9.27
C ASP A 368 -11.80 39.76 -9.21
N PRO A 369 -12.45 40.21 -8.12
CA PRO A 369 -13.89 40.09 -7.96
C PRO A 369 -14.69 40.98 -8.93
N THR A 370 -14.09 42.04 -9.47
CA THR A 370 -14.78 42.98 -10.37
C THR A 370 -14.90 42.39 -11.77
N THR A 371 -13.75 41.97 -12.33
CA THR A 371 -13.67 41.39 -13.67
C THR A 371 -13.98 39.89 -13.70
N GLU A 372 -13.99 39.22 -12.54
CA GLU A 372 -14.14 37.77 -12.39
C GLU A 372 -13.05 37.00 -13.14
N THR A 373 -11.85 37.60 -13.23
CA THR A 373 -10.69 37.00 -13.89
C THR A 373 -9.61 36.63 -12.89
N PRO A 374 -8.98 35.44 -13.04
CA PRO A 374 -7.92 35.03 -12.13
C PRO A 374 -6.55 35.57 -12.57
N THR A 375 -5.72 35.93 -11.59
CA THR A 375 -4.29 36.18 -11.79
C THR A 375 -3.54 34.87 -11.57
N TYR A 376 -2.81 34.42 -12.59
CA TYR A 376 -1.98 33.22 -12.51
C TYR A 376 -0.63 33.57 -11.90
N GLU A 377 -0.08 32.72 -11.04
CA GLU A 377 1.36 32.71 -10.75
C GLU A 377 2.08 32.03 -11.92
N TYR A 378 1.55 30.89 -12.35
CA TYR A 378 1.94 30.22 -13.57
C TYR A 378 0.77 29.49 -14.22
N LYS A 379 0.85 29.36 -15.55
CA LYS A 379 -0.11 28.61 -16.36
C LYS A 379 0.64 27.67 -17.28
N TYR A 380 0.91 26.45 -16.81
CA TYR A 380 1.73 25.48 -17.53
C TYR A 380 0.95 24.29 -18.06
N ASN A 381 1.38 23.79 -19.21
CA ASN A 381 1.06 22.46 -19.70
C ASN A 381 2.34 21.62 -19.70
N ALA A 382 2.26 20.36 -19.29
CA ALA A 382 3.42 19.48 -19.17
C ALA A 382 3.17 18.11 -19.79
N ASN A 383 4.20 17.59 -20.46
CA ASN A 383 4.30 16.20 -20.84
C ASN A 383 5.31 15.51 -19.93
N VAL A 384 4.84 14.55 -19.13
CA VAL A 384 5.68 13.82 -18.17
C VAL A 384 5.73 12.36 -18.58
N TYR A 385 6.94 11.84 -18.78
CA TYR A 385 7.23 10.47 -19.15
C TYR A 385 8.00 9.82 -18.01
N SER A 386 7.59 8.62 -17.58
CA SER A 386 8.26 7.85 -16.54
C SER A 386 8.46 6.41 -16.98
N ASN A 387 9.63 5.86 -16.66
CA ASN A 387 9.91 4.44 -16.75
C ASN A 387 10.43 3.92 -15.41
N ASP A 388 9.69 2.98 -14.84
CA ASP A 388 9.89 2.48 -13.49
C ASP A 388 10.41 1.04 -13.54
N PHE A 389 11.59 0.83 -12.96
CA PHE A 389 12.23 -0.47 -12.81
C PHE A 389 12.17 -0.90 -11.35
N LYS A 390 11.56 -2.05 -11.05
CA LYS A 390 11.46 -2.57 -9.68
C LYS A 390 12.03 -3.97 -9.60
N VAL A 391 12.98 -4.16 -8.68
CA VAL A 391 13.54 -5.46 -8.33
C VAL A 391 13.23 -5.72 -6.85
N GLY A 392 12.69 -6.89 -6.54
CA GLY A 392 12.42 -7.30 -5.16
C GLY A 392 13.00 -8.68 -4.89
N LEU A 393 13.67 -8.84 -3.75
CA LEU A 393 14.16 -10.11 -3.21
C LEU A 393 13.64 -10.29 -1.79
N MET A 394 13.04 -11.44 -1.53
CA MET A 394 12.71 -11.90 -0.19
C MET A 394 13.40 -13.23 0.07
N HIS A 395 13.98 -13.37 1.25
CA HIS A 395 14.56 -14.62 1.68
C HIS A 395 14.35 -14.81 3.19
N ASN A 396 13.42 -15.71 3.50
CA ASN A 396 13.00 -15.97 4.87
C ASN A 396 13.39 -17.38 5.29
N TRP A 397 13.78 -17.52 6.55
CA TRP A 397 14.01 -18.77 7.24
C TRP A 397 13.13 -18.81 8.49
N ALA A 398 12.64 -20.00 8.82
CA ALA A 398 12.02 -20.21 10.12
C ALA A 398 12.21 -21.65 10.60
N LEU A 399 12.44 -21.77 11.90
CA LEU A 399 12.59 -23.00 12.65
C LEU A 399 11.44 -23.10 13.63
N GLN A 400 10.74 -24.23 13.65
CA GLN A 400 9.68 -24.52 14.58
C GLN A 400 9.99 -25.82 15.33
N THR A 401 10.05 -25.77 16.64
CA THR A 401 10.27 -26.95 17.49
C THR A 401 8.94 -27.52 17.97
N THR A 402 8.95 -28.78 18.41
CA THR A 402 7.79 -29.46 19.01
C THR A 402 7.39 -28.86 20.35
N ASN A 403 8.34 -28.29 21.10
CA ASN A 403 8.12 -27.63 22.39
C ASN A 403 7.47 -26.24 22.27
N GLY A 404 7.01 -25.87 21.07
CA GLY A 404 6.30 -24.61 20.84
C GLY A 404 7.19 -23.37 20.77
N THR A 405 8.47 -23.54 20.46
CA THR A 405 9.37 -22.43 20.09
C THR A 405 9.40 -22.26 18.57
N ARG A 406 9.31 -21.02 18.12
CA ARG A 406 9.43 -20.64 16.71
C ARG A 406 10.42 -19.49 16.57
N LEU A 407 11.48 -19.71 15.81
CA LEU A 407 12.48 -18.70 15.47
C LEU A 407 12.36 -18.36 13.99
N GLU A 408 12.41 -17.08 13.65
CA GLU A 408 12.26 -16.60 12.27
C GLU A 408 13.34 -15.57 11.94
N PHE A 409 13.95 -15.71 10.77
CA PHE A 409 14.84 -14.73 10.19
C PHE A 409 14.25 -14.28 8.85
N LYS A 410 13.75 -13.05 8.79
CA LYS A 410 13.03 -12.52 7.63
C LYS A 410 13.81 -11.39 6.98
N ASN A 411 13.99 -11.47 5.67
CA ASN A 411 14.75 -10.49 4.90
C ASN A 411 13.99 -10.07 3.65
N ILE A 412 13.96 -8.77 3.42
CA ILE A 412 13.42 -8.17 2.21
C ILE A 412 14.40 -7.11 1.73
N PHE A 413 14.68 -7.15 0.43
CA PHE A 413 15.44 -6.16 -0.30
C PHE A 413 14.62 -5.70 -1.49
N ASN A 414 14.47 -4.40 -1.67
CA ASN A 414 13.81 -3.81 -2.82
C ASN A 414 14.70 -2.71 -3.41
N GLN A 415 14.77 -2.69 -4.74
CA GLN A 415 15.45 -1.68 -5.53
C GLN A 415 14.46 -1.10 -6.53
N ILE A 416 14.26 0.21 -6.49
CA ILE A 416 13.39 0.93 -7.42
C ILE A 416 14.24 1.97 -8.15
N GLY A 417 14.27 1.91 -9.47
CA GLY A 417 14.78 2.97 -10.34
C GLY A 417 13.63 3.65 -11.07
N VAL A 418 13.66 4.97 -11.15
CA VAL A 418 12.70 5.76 -11.91
C VAL A 418 13.46 6.71 -12.81
N ASP A 419 13.31 6.53 -14.12
CA ASP A 419 13.76 7.49 -15.12
C ASP A 419 12.56 8.34 -15.55
N LYS A 420 12.64 9.66 -15.33
CA LYS A 420 11.55 10.60 -15.53
C LYS A 420 12.02 11.81 -16.34
N THR A 421 11.26 12.12 -17.38
CA THR A 421 11.44 13.32 -18.20
C THR A 421 10.18 14.16 -18.12
N ALA A 422 10.33 15.46 -17.81
CA ALA A 422 9.23 16.41 -17.81
C ALA A 422 9.56 17.57 -18.76
N ASN A 423 8.69 17.76 -19.76
CA ASN A 423 8.73 18.89 -20.69
C ASN A 423 7.53 19.77 -20.38
N THR A 424 7.78 20.96 -19.87
CA THR A 424 6.74 21.89 -19.41
C THR A 424 6.81 23.16 -20.23
N GLU A 425 5.67 23.72 -20.62
CA GLU A 425 5.62 25.01 -21.30
C GLU A 425 4.46 25.88 -20.81
N GLY A 426 4.64 27.20 -20.89
CA GLY A 426 3.56 28.17 -20.64
C GLY A 426 4.02 29.43 -19.92
N TRP A 427 3.04 30.21 -19.47
CA TRP A 427 3.23 31.54 -18.91
C TRP A 427 3.73 31.50 -17.46
N ASN A 428 4.71 32.35 -17.13
CA ASN A 428 5.12 32.65 -15.77
C ASN A 428 4.87 34.14 -15.48
N ASN A 429 4.09 34.44 -14.44
CA ASN A 429 3.72 35.81 -14.12
C ASN A 429 4.87 36.59 -13.49
N TYR A 430 5.63 36.00 -12.57
CA TYR A 430 6.78 36.68 -11.96
C TYR A 430 7.86 37.07 -12.98
N ARG A 431 8.09 36.20 -13.97
CA ARG A 431 9.12 36.38 -15.02
C ARG A 431 8.60 37.07 -16.29
N GLN A 432 7.30 37.38 -16.34
CA GLN A 432 6.62 38.07 -17.43
C GLN A 432 6.98 37.50 -18.82
N GLY A 433 6.61 36.24 -19.06
CA GLY A 433 6.86 35.60 -20.35
C GLY A 433 6.47 34.13 -20.41
N ASN A 434 6.47 33.57 -21.63
CA ASN A 434 6.34 32.14 -21.84
C ASN A 434 7.70 31.45 -21.77
N PHE A 435 7.71 30.28 -21.14
CA PHE A 435 8.90 29.47 -20.95
C PHE A 435 8.67 28.04 -21.40
N LYS A 436 9.74 27.38 -21.82
CA LYS A 436 9.84 25.92 -21.89
C LYS A 436 10.85 25.46 -20.85
N TYR A 437 10.46 24.53 -19.98
CA TYR A 437 11.31 23.91 -18.98
C TYR A 437 11.48 22.43 -19.29
N PHE A 438 12.71 21.96 -19.22
CA PHE A 438 13.09 20.57 -19.46
C PHE A 438 13.77 20.04 -18.22
N SER A 439 13.23 18.96 -17.65
CA SER A 439 13.76 18.30 -16.45
C SER A 439 13.95 16.81 -16.74
N ASN A 440 15.19 16.34 -16.67
CA ASN A 440 15.53 14.92 -16.72
C ASN A 440 15.98 14.45 -15.33
N GLN A 441 15.32 13.44 -14.80
CA GLN A 441 15.52 12.94 -13.45
C GLN A 441 15.70 11.42 -13.51
N TYR A 442 16.81 10.94 -12.97
CA TYR A 442 16.91 9.53 -12.55
C TYR A 442 16.89 9.49 -11.04
N SER A 443 16.05 8.65 -10.44
CA SER A 443 16.07 8.40 -9.00
C SER A 443 16.19 6.91 -8.71
N SER A 444 16.91 6.59 -7.65
CA SER A 444 17.19 5.23 -7.21
C SER A 444 16.86 5.13 -5.72
N ARG A 445 16.05 4.13 -5.36
CA ARG A 445 15.61 3.89 -3.99
C ARG A 445 15.93 2.45 -3.63
N THR A 446 16.76 2.27 -2.61
CA THR A 446 17.04 0.97 -2.02
C THR A 446 16.32 0.88 -0.69
N THR A 447 15.68 -0.25 -0.41
CA THR A 447 15.12 -0.55 0.91
C THR A 447 15.51 -1.96 1.30
N TYR A 448 16.11 -2.10 2.48
CA TYR A 448 16.40 -3.37 3.10
C TYR A 448 15.72 -3.43 4.47
N SER A 449 15.14 -4.58 4.81
CA SER A 449 14.61 -4.89 6.13
C SER A 449 15.01 -6.31 6.50
N GLY A 450 15.83 -6.45 7.53
CA GLY A 450 16.25 -7.72 8.13
C GLY A 450 15.72 -7.81 9.56
N GLN A 451 15.15 -8.95 9.93
CA GLN A 451 14.53 -9.15 11.23
C GLN A 451 14.78 -10.54 11.76
N LEU A 452 15.07 -10.62 13.06
CA LEU A 452 15.15 -11.86 13.81
C LEU A 452 14.07 -11.83 14.90
N SER A 453 13.25 -12.87 14.97
CA SER A 453 12.18 -12.95 15.96
C SER A 453 12.06 -14.34 16.55
N GLY A 454 11.63 -14.42 17.81
CA GLY A 454 11.33 -15.65 18.51
C GLY A 454 9.98 -15.58 19.19
N ASN A 455 9.23 -16.68 19.11
CA ASN A 455 7.94 -16.87 19.79
C ASN A 455 8.09 -18.16 20.60
N HIS A 456 7.92 -18.07 21.92
CA HIS A 456 8.16 -19.18 22.84
C HIS A 456 6.92 -19.44 23.68
N LYS A 457 6.54 -20.72 23.81
CA LYS A 457 5.56 -21.18 24.80
C LYS A 457 6.28 -22.01 25.85
N PHE A 458 6.27 -21.55 27.10
CA PHE A 458 7.09 -22.15 28.16
C PHE A 458 6.38 -23.27 28.94
N ASN A 459 5.06 -23.34 28.89
CA ASN A 459 4.30 -24.38 29.60
C ASN A 459 2.95 -24.61 28.92
N GLU A 460 2.59 -25.87 28.69
CA GLU A 460 1.26 -26.24 28.18
C GLU A 460 0.14 -26.00 29.20
N GLN A 461 0.43 -26.09 30.50
CA GLN A 461 -0.55 -25.96 31.58
C GLN A 461 -0.79 -24.52 32.05
N LYS A 462 0.18 -23.61 31.87
CA LYS A 462 0.11 -22.21 32.33
C LYS A 462 0.01 -21.18 31.20
N GLU A 463 0.03 -21.64 29.94
CA GLU A 463 -0.10 -20.84 28.71
C GLU A 463 0.73 -19.54 28.64
N ALA A 464 1.90 -19.53 29.30
CA ALA A 464 2.84 -18.42 29.23
C ALA A 464 3.46 -18.32 27.83
N LYS A 465 3.46 -17.11 27.26
CA LYS A 465 4.08 -16.83 25.96
C LYS A 465 5.06 -15.68 26.05
N LEU A 466 6.15 -15.78 25.29
CA LEU A 466 7.13 -14.73 25.12
C LEU A 466 7.44 -14.56 23.64
N ASP A 467 7.18 -13.36 23.14
CA ASP A 467 7.45 -12.97 21.78
C ASP A 467 8.48 -11.84 21.78
N TRP A 468 9.55 -12.00 21.02
CA TRP A 468 10.56 -10.97 20.84
C TRP A 468 10.88 -10.78 19.35
N ASN A 469 11.24 -9.55 19.00
CA ASN A 469 11.66 -9.18 17.65
C ASN A 469 12.80 -8.16 17.76
N THR A 470 13.85 -8.37 16.97
CA THR A 470 14.88 -7.37 16.70
C THR A 470 14.97 -7.16 15.20
N GLY A 471 15.07 -5.90 14.78
CA GLY A 471 14.98 -5.50 13.39
C GLY A 471 15.97 -4.41 13.05
N PHE A 472 16.50 -4.48 11.83
CA PHE A 472 17.27 -3.43 11.20
C PHE A 472 16.68 -3.14 9.83
N ALA A 473 16.40 -1.88 9.56
CA ALA A 473 15.98 -1.40 8.26
C ALA A 473 16.89 -0.27 7.78
N TYR A 474 17.14 -0.28 6.48
CA TYR A 474 17.87 0.75 5.77
C TYR A 474 17.05 1.19 4.57
N ALA A 475 16.87 2.49 4.41
CA ALA A 475 16.30 3.06 3.19
C ALA A 475 17.19 4.18 2.70
N ASN A 476 17.38 4.25 1.39
CA ASN A 476 17.95 5.42 0.77
C ASN A 476 17.14 5.90 -0.43
N ARG A 477 17.36 7.16 -0.77
CA ARG A 477 16.93 7.76 -2.03
C ARG A 477 18.09 8.58 -2.57
N ILE A 478 18.54 8.21 -3.76
CA ILE A 478 19.62 8.87 -4.49
C ILE A 478 19.03 9.41 -5.78
N GLU A 479 19.18 10.71 -6.01
CA GLU A 479 18.85 11.37 -7.26
C GLU A 479 20.15 11.97 -7.82
N PRO A 480 20.89 11.20 -8.64
CA PRO A 480 22.13 11.67 -9.19
C PRO A 480 21.88 12.44 -10.47
N ASN A 481 22.43 13.65 -10.55
CA ASN A 481 22.49 14.43 -11.77
C ASN A 481 21.12 14.66 -12.40
N ARG A 482 20.12 15.12 -11.63
CA ARG A 482 18.91 15.67 -12.23
C ARG A 482 19.28 16.93 -12.99
N GLN A 483 18.96 16.97 -14.27
CA GLN A 483 19.31 18.07 -15.16
C GLN A 483 18.09 18.91 -15.45
N ASN A 484 18.23 20.22 -15.26
CA ASN A 484 17.19 21.19 -15.56
C ASN A 484 17.75 22.25 -16.49
N TRP A 485 16.99 22.57 -17.53
CA TRP A 485 17.29 23.72 -18.38
C TRP A 485 16.00 24.35 -18.93
N SER A 486 16.08 25.57 -19.43
CA SER A 486 14.91 26.28 -19.93
C SER A 486 15.16 27.15 -21.15
N MET A 487 14.07 27.52 -21.83
CA MET A 487 14.03 28.50 -22.91
C MET A 487 12.97 29.55 -22.60
N LYS A 488 13.18 30.79 -23.04
CA LYS A 488 12.24 31.90 -22.92
C LYS A 488 11.79 32.35 -24.32
N GLU A 489 10.51 32.63 -24.48
CA GLU A 489 9.99 33.24 -25.70
C GLU A 489 10.35 34.73 -25.76
N ASN A 490 10.89 35.18 -26.89
CA ASN A 490 11.19 36.58 -27.16
C ASN A 490 9.98 37.31 -27.77
N SER A 491 10.12 38.62 -28.04
CA SER A 491 9.06 39.45 -28.61
C SER A 491 8.57 39.00 -30.00
N ASN A 492 9.37 38.21 -30.73
CA ASN A 492 9.04 37.70 -32.05
C ASN A 492 8.40 36.30 -32.01
N GLY A 493 8.11 35.76 -30.82
CA GLY A 493 7.55 34.42 -30.63
C GLY A 493 8.58 33.28 -30.80
N ILE A 494 9.88 33.59 -30.79
CA ILE A 494 10.96 32.61 -30.92
C ILE A 494 11.47 32.26 -29.52
N TYR A 495 11.58 30.96 -29.23
CA TYR A 495 12.16 30.48 -27.99
C TYR A 495 13.68 30.50 -28.05
N GLN A 496 14.30 31.12 -27.05
CA GLN A 496 15.75 31.24 -26.91
C GLN A 496 16.23 30.56 -25.61
N TYR A 497 17.43 29.96 -25.61
CA TYR A 497 18.03 29.38 -24.41
C TYR A 497 18.10 30.40 -23.28
N MET A 498 17.62 30.03 -22.09
CA MET A 498 17.72 30.88 -20.91
C MET A 498 19.07 30.61 -20.24
N LEU A 499 20.01 31.53 -20.43
CA LEU A 499 21.32 31.51 -19.76
C LEU A 499 21.28 32.48 -18.57
N PRO A 500 21.25 31.98 -17.32
CA PRO A 500 21.07 32.87 -16.17
C PRO A 500 22.37 33.63 -15.87
N THR A 501 22.29 34.89 -15.44
CA THR A 501 23.48 35.66 -15.00
C THR A 501 23.95 35.31 -13.59
N VAL A 502 23.09 34.64 -12.82
CA VAL A 502 23.37 34.10 -11.48
C VAL A 502 23.11 32.59 -11.47
N PRO A 503 23.79 31.81 -10.61
CA PRO A 503 23.57 30.36 -10.54
C PRO A 503 22.10 30.04 -10.23
N SER A 504 21.43 29.28 -11.10
CA SER A 504 20.02 28.92 -10.94
C SER A 504 19.73 27.51 -11.43
N ILE A 505 19.44 26.59 -10.50
CA ILE A 505 19.08 25.20 -10.80
C ILE A 505 17.75 25.08 -11.55
N ASN A 506 16.88 26.09 -11.47
CA ASN A 506 15.61 26.13 -12.18
C ASN A 506 15.78 26.45 -13.67
N GLU A 507 16.87 27.14 -14.04
CA GLU A 507 17.08 27.64 -15.39
C GLU A 507 18.17 26.89 -16.15
N LEU A 508 19.27 26.53 -15.49
CA LEU A 508 20.39 25.79 -16.08
C LEU A 508 21.27 25.16 -14.99
N GLY A 509 21.07 23.87 -14.72
CA GLY A 509 21.89 23.18 -13.72
C GLY A 509 21.64 21.69 -13.53
N ARG A 510 22.42 21.12 -12.61
CA ARG A 510 22.45 19.73 -12.18
C ARG A 510 22.25 19.66 -10.67
N LEU A 511 21.31 18.83 -10.25
CA LEU A 511 21.02 18.57 -8.85
C LEU A 511 21.48 17.16 -8.48
N TYR A 512 22.13 17.04 -7.33
CA TYR A 512 22.50 15.78 -6.71
C TYR A 512 21.89 15.73 -5.32
N MET A 513 21.04 14.75 -5.06
CA MET A 513 20.38 14.61 -3.75
C MET A 513 20.61 13.20 -3.19
N THR A 514 20.89 13.14 -1.90
CA THR A 514 21.00 11.91 -1.13
C THR A 514 20.18 12.01 0.15
N ASN A 515 19.47 10.93 0.46
CA ASN A 515 18.79 10.74 1.73
C ASN A 515 19.08 9.32 2.19
N ASN A 516 19.67 9.17 3.37
CA ASN A 516 19.91 7.86 3.99
C ASN A 516 19.17 7.82 5.32
N GLU A 517 18.45 6.73 5.58
CA GLU A 517 17.74 6.49 6.83
C GLU A 517 18.04 5.09 7.35
N TYR A 518 18.33 5.02 8.65
CA TYR A 518 18.57 3.79 9.38
C TYR A 518 17.55 3.68 10.50
N VAL A 519 16.97 2.50 10.67
CA VAL A 519 16.00 2.20 11.74
C VAL A 519 16.43 0.92 12.43
N THR A 520 16.60 0.98 13.74
CA THR A 520 16.82 -0.20 14.58
C THR A 520 15.66 -0.34 15.54
N THR A 521 15.09 -1.55 15.62
CA THR A 521 13.94 -1.83 16.50
C THR A 521 14.19 -3.03 17.38
N ALA A 522 13.71 -2.98 18.61
CA ALA A 522 13.65 -4.12 19.51
C ALA A 522 12.29 -4.15 20.22
N ALA A 523 11.69 -5.33 20.33
CA ALA A 523 10.42 -5.54 20.99
C ALA A 523 10.45 -6.81 21.83
N LEU A 524 9.80 -6.77 22.99
CA LEU A 524 9.61 -7.90 23.90
C LEU A 524 8.18 -7.87 24.41
N ASN A 525 7.45 -8.98 24.29
CA ASN A 525 6.07 -9.10 24.71
C ASN A 525 5.91 -10.38 25.50
N TYR A 526 5.27 -10.29 26.65
CA TYR A 526 4.94 -11.39 27.52
C TYR A 526 3.42 -11.47 27.71
N GLU A 527 2.88 -12.66 27.58
CA GLU A 527 1.48 -12.95 27.81
C GLU A 527 1.35 -14.09 28.82
N GLN A 528 0.49 -13.89 29.82
CA GLN A 528 0.21 -14.87 30.85
C GLN A 528 -1.29 -15.03 31.03
N LYS A 529 -1.79 -16.26 30.90
CA LYS A 529 -3.15 -16.58 31.34
C LYS A 529 -3.17 -16.98 32.81
N MET A 530 -4.21 -16.58 33.52
CA MET A 530 -4.40 -16.88 34.93
C MET A 530 -5.80 -17.43 35.14
N GLN A 531 -5.92 -18.58 35.80
CA GLN A 531 -7.21 -19.10 36.23
C GLN A 531 -7.66 -18.33 37.48
N VAL A 532 -8.79 -17.63 37.38
CA VAL A 532 -9.39 -16.90 38.52
C VAL A 532 -10.87 -17.26 38.60
N GLY A 533 -11.23 -18.19 39.49
CA GLY A 533 -12.58 -18.75 39.53
C GLY A 533 -12.91 -19.48 38.22
N GLU A 534 -14.01 -19.09 37.57
CA GLU A 534 -14.44 -19.66 36.27
C GLU A 534 -13.89 -18.88 35.06
N ILE A 535 -13.27 -17.72 35.27
CA ILE A 535 -12.73 -16.91 34.18
C ILE A 535 -11.22 -17.17 33.99
N LEU A 536 -10.76 -17.00 32.75
CA LEU A 536 -9.35 -17.12 32.37
C LEU A 536 -8.77 -15.76 31.91
N PRO A 537 -8.57 -14.78 32.81
CA PRO A 537 -7.89 -13.53 32.51
C PRO A 537 -6.55 -13.72 31.81
N THR A 538 -6.23 -12.79 30.92
CA THR A 538 -4.91 -12.72 30.27
C THR A 538 -4.23 -11.40 30.60
N ILE A 539 -3.06 -11.46 31.20
CA ILE A 539 -2.19 -10.30 31.43
C ILE A 539 -1.18 -10.22 30.30
N LYS A 540 -0.97 -9.01 29.78
CA LYS A 540 0.05 -8.73 28.77
C LYS A 540 0.94 -7.60 29.24
N ALA A 541 2.24 -7.75 29.07
CA ALA A 541 3.20 -6.70 29.31
C ALA A 541 4.29 -6.73 28.23
N GLY A 542 4.86 -5.59 27.90
CA GLY A 542 5.94 -5.57 26.93
C GLY A 542 6.67 -4.25 26.84
N GLY A 543 7.80 -4.30 26.16
CA GLY A 543 8.67 -3.18 25.85
C GLY A 543 8.91 -3.07 24.36
N TYR A 544 9.13 -1.84 23.89
CA TYR A 544 9.45 -1.53 22.51
C TYR A 544 10.45 -0.38 22.48
N ALA A 545 11.47 -0.47 21.62
CA ALA A 545 12.39 0.62 21.35
C ALA A 545 12.63 0.73 19.85
N GLU A 546 12.68 1.97 19.36
CA GLU A 546 13.02 2.34 17.99
C GLU A 546 14.04 3.47 18.04
N TYR A 547 15.11 3.33 17.27
CA TYR A 547 16.06 4.39 17.01
C TYR A 547 16.19 4.62 15.51
N LYS A 548 15.89 5.85 15.09
CA LYS A 548 15.90 6.29 13.69
C LYS A 548 16.94 7.39 13.51
N THR A 549 17.76 7.30 12.47
CA THR A 549 18.65 8.39 12.04
C THR A 549 18.42 8.70 10.58
N ARG A 550 18.56 9.97 10.19
CA ARG A 550 18.46 10.43 8.81
C ARG A 550 19.51 11.48 8.49
N ASP A 551 20.18 11.27 7.37
CA ASP A 551 21.11 12.23 6.78
C ASP A 551 20.61 12.62 5.39
N PHE A 552 20.31 13.90 5.21
CA PHE A 552 19.85 14.46 3.93
C PHE A 552 20.84 15.52 3.42
N SER A 553 21.17 15.45 2.14
CA SER A 553 21.93 16.51 1.48
C SER A 553 21.49 16.70 0.03
N GLU A 554 21.52 17.96 -0.40
CA GLU A 554 21.28 18.39 -1.76
C GLU A 554 22.42 19.30 -2.21
N ARG A 555 22.91 19.06 -3.44
CA ARG A 555 23.97 19.82 -4.08
C ARG A 555 23.53 20.28 -5.46
N SER A 556 23.56 21.59 -5.69
CA SER A 556 23.10 22.26 -6.91
C SER A 556 24.29 22.87 -7.66
N ILE A 557 24.71 22.21 -8.74
CA ILE A 557 25.75 22.69 -9.65
C ILE A 557 25.08 23.38 -10.82
N CYS A 558 25.37 24.65 -11.04
CA CYS A 558 24.68 25.48 -12.03
C CYS A 558 25.66 26.01 -13.07
N TYR A 559 25.13 26.61 -14.13
CA TYR A 559 25.93 27.35 -15.09
C TYR A 559 25.35 28.75 -15.21
N LYS A 560 26.22 29.75 -15.35
CA LYS A 560 25.82 31.14 -15.54
C LYS A 560 26.47 31.73 -16.78
N ALA A 561 25.81 32.71 -17.38
CA ALA A 561 26.34 33.50 -18.48
C ALA A 561 27.51 34.37 -17.98
N THR A 562 28.62 34.40 -18.72
CA THR A 562 29.81 35.19 -18.35
C THR A 562 30.21 36.25 -19.36
N ASN A 563 29.78 36.14 -20.62
CA ASN A 563 30.09 37.12 -21.66
C ASN A 563 28.92 37.21 -22.65
N ILE A 564 27.83 37.82 -22.20
CA ILE A 564 26.62 38.07 -23.01
C ILE A 564 27.01 39.11 -24.08
N GLY A 565 27.17 38.67 -25.33
CA GLY A 565 27.59 39.51 -26.45
C GLY A 565 28.85 39.04 -27.20
N LEU A 566 29.54 37.99 -26.71
CA LEU A 566 30.64 37.35 -27.47
C LEU A 566 30.14 36.82 -28.83
N ILE A 567 28.95 36.26 -28.83
CA ILE A 567 28.17 35.81 -29.99
C ILE A 567 26.71 36.19 -29.76
N GLY A 568 25.95 36.46 -30.83
CA GLY A 568 24.57 36.91 -30.73
C GLY A 568 23.61 35.81 -30.26
N ASP A 569 22.47 36.18 -29.69
CA ASP A 569 21.47 35.20 -29.22
C ASP A 569 21.02 34.25 -30.32
N ASP A 570 20.88 34.73 -31.56
CA ASP A 570 20.51 33.89 -32.71
C ASP A 570 21.60 32.85 -33.04
N GLU A 571 22.88 33.21 -32.87
CA GLU A 571 24.00 32.30 -33.05
C GLU A 571 24.02 31.25 -31.93
N ILE A 572 23.80 31.65 -30.68
CA ILE A 572 23.69 30.75 -29.52
C ILE A 572 22.53 29.75 -29.73
N ASN A 573 21.38 30.21 -30.22
CA ASN A 573 20.20 29.37 -30.43
C ASN A 573 20.31 28.47 -31.66
N ALA A 574 21.19 28.79 -32.61
CA ALA A 574 21.52 27.90 -33.72
C ALA A 574 22.44 26.74 -33.30
N LEU A 575 23.14 26.84 -32.16
CA LEU A 575 23.91 25.74 -31.61
C LEU A 575 23.00 24.63 -31.10
N GLY A 576 23.45 23.38 -31.23
CA GLY A 576 22.88 22.30 -30.43
C GLY A 576 23.12 22.59 -28.95
N PHE A 577 22.09 22.47 -28.10
CA PHE A 577 22.17 22.84 -26.68
C PHE A 577 23.40 22.26 -25.94
N GLU A 578 23.76 21.01 -26.24
CA GLU A 578 24.89 20.31 -25.61
C GLU A 578 26.26 20.90 -26.03
N THR A 579 26.33 21.58 -27.17
CA THR A 579 27.55 22.26 -27.66
C THR A 579 27.98 23.39 -26.72
N LEU A 580 27.05 24.02 -25.99
CA LEU A 580 27.35 25.06 -25.00
C LEU A 580 28.31 24.59 -23.89
N PHE A 581 28.33 23.29 -23.62
CA PHE A 581 29.13 22.71 -22.54
C PHE A 581 30.49 22.17 -23.01
N THR A 582 30.93 22.57 -24.20
CA THR A 582 32.23 22.19 -24.78
C THR A 582 33.26 23.30 -24.62
N ALA A 583 34.55 22.97 -24.78
CA ALA A 583 35.65 23.91 -24.54
C ALA A 583 35.56 25.26 -25.27
N PRO A 584 34.99 25.39 -26.48
CA PRO A 584 34.82 26.70 -27.12
C PRO A 584 33.83 27.65 -26.41
N TYR A 585 32.83 27.12 -25.69
CA TYR A 585 31.72 27.91 -25.14
C TYR A 585 31.65 27.91 -23.61
N LEU A 586 32.22 26.89 -22.95
CA LEU A 586 32.30 26.75 -21.50
C LEU A 586 33.67 27.18 -20.97
N GLY A 587 33.69 28.20 -20.12
CA GLY A 587 34.89 28.71 -19.47
C GLY A 587 34.82 30.18 -19.10
N GLN A 588 35.76 30.62 -18.26
CA GLN A 588 35.95 32.02 -17.92
C GLN A 588 36.04 32.89 -19.20
N ASN A 589 35.23 33.95 -19.24
CA ASN A 589 35.08 34.90 -20.37
C ASN A 589 34.47 34.31 -21.66
N LYS A 590 33.91 33.10 -21.61
CA LYS A 590 33.16 32.49 -22.73
C LYS A 590 31.65 32.71 -22.53
N VAL A 591 30.82 31.95 -23.23
CA VAL A 591 29.35 32.08 -23.19
C VAL A 591 28.83 31.72 -21.80
N ILE A 592 29.20 30.55 -21.28
CA ILE A 592 28.82 30.08 -19.95
C ILE A 592 30.04 29.68 -19.11
N SER A 593 29.90 29.74 -17.80
CA SER A 593 30.85 29.21 -16.82
C SER A 593 30.09 28.45 -15.73
N ILE A 594 30.72 27.44 -15.16
CA ILE A 594 30.12 26.66 -14.07
C ILE A 594 30.14 27.45 -12.77
N ASP A 595 29.13 27.24 -11.94
CA ASP A 595 29.07 27.78 -10.59
C ASP A 595 28.25 26.85 -9.69
N GLU A 596 28.04 27.24 -8.44
CA GLU A 596 27.31 26.42 -7.47
C GLU A 596 26.27 27.26 -6.73
N GLN A 597 25.05 26.72 -6.59
CA GLN A 597 23.96 27.31 -5.81
C GLN A 597 23.79 26.61 -4.45
N THR A 598 24.58 25.56 -4.17
CA THR A 598 24.51 24.79 -2.92
C THR A 598 24.73 25.66 -1.69
N ASN A 599 23.84 25.54 -0.71
CA ASN A 599 23.91 26.21 0.58
C ASN A 599 23.91 25.16 1.72
N VAL A 600 24.44 25.51 2.90
CA VAL A 600 24.33 24.67 4.10
C VAL A 600 22.87 24.39 4.50
N ALA A 601 21.93 25.27 4.11
CA ALA A 601 20.49 25.07 4.24
C ALA A 601 19.92 23.95 3.35
N ASN A 602 20.70 23.41 2.40
CA ASN A 602 20.34 22.27 1.56
C ASN A 602 20.72 20.91 2.21
N SER A 603 21.04 20.89 3.49
CA SER A 603 21.30 19.65 4.25
C SER A 603 20.73 19.72 5.66
N TYR A 604 20.42 18.55 6.22
CA TYR A 604 20.10 18.40 7.64
C TYR A 604 20.45 16.97 8.11
N ASP A 605 20.74 16.87 9.39
CA ASP A 605 20.86 15.61 10.13
C ASP A 605 19.75 15.54 11.19
N ALA A 606 19.19 14.35 11.38
CA ALA A 606 18.12 14.15 12.34
C ALA A 606 18.17 12.76 12.99
N SER A 607 17.69 12.68 14.22
CA SER A 607 17.53 11.42 14.94
C SER A 607 16.23 11.40 15.75
N ASN A 608 15.67 10.21 15.96
CA ASN A 608 14.53 10.02 16.86
C ASN A 608 14.73 8.74 17.68
N LEU A 609 14.61 8.87 19.00
CA LEU A 609 14.56 7.74 19.93
C LEU A 609 13.15 7.62 20.50
N LEU A 610 12.47 6.52 20.20
CA LEU A 610 11.18 6.16 20.77
C LEU A 610 11.35 4.92 21.65
N SER A 611 11.01 5.03 22.94
CA SER A 611 11.01 3.91 23.88
C SER A 611 9.65 3.82 24.54
N ALA A 612 9.12 2.61 24.67
CA ALA A 612 7.78 2.39 25.18
C ALA A 612 7.69 1.13 26.05
N GLY A 613 6.79 1.20 27.03
CA GLY A 613 6.38 0.07 27.85
C GLY A 613 4.87 0.02 27.95
N TYR A 614 4.29 -1.17 28.06
CA TYR A 614 2.85 -1.31 28.25
C TYR A 614 2.49 -2.41 29.23
N LEU A 615 1.30 -2.26 29.82
CA LEU A 615 0.63 -3.27 30.63
C LEU A 615 -0.85 -3.29 30.23
N ALA A 616 -1.39 -4.48 30.03
CA ALA A 616 -2.79 -4.69 29.66
C ALA A 616 -3.37 -5.95 30.31
N ILE A 617 -4.69 -5.97 30.45
CA ILE A 617 -5.44 -7.10 30.95
C ILE A 617 -6.65 -7.35 30.06
N ASN A 618 -6.89 -8.62 29.75
CA ASN A 618 -8.10 -9.10 29.10
C ASN A 618 -8.93 -9.89 30.11
N LEU A 619 -10.20 -9.53 30.28
CA LEU A 619 -11.14 -10.10 31.22
C LEU A 619 -12.34 -10.70 30.45
N PRO A 620 -12.34 -12.01 30.17
CA PRO A 620 -13.46 -12.70 29.52
C PRO A 620 -14.51 -13.12 30.55
N ILE A 621 -15.49 -12.26 30.82
CA ILE A 621 -16.56 -12.43 31.83
C ILE A 621 -17.86 -12.86 31.12
N GLY A 622 -18.05 -14.16 30.91
CA GLY A 622 -19.22 -14.70 30.23
C GLY A 622 -19.34 -14.15 28.79
N SER A 623 -20.45 -13.49 28.48
CA SER A 623 -20.66 -12.84 27.17
C SER A 623 -19.92 -11.51 27.01
N LEU A 624 -19.43 -10.92 28.10
CA LEU A 624 -18.68 -9.66 28.09
C LEU A 624 -17.18 -9.96 28.08
N ASN A 625 -16.42 -9.30 27.21
CA ASN A 625 -14.96 -9.32 27.24
C ASN A 625 -14.43 -7.89 27.29
N VAL A 626 -13.62 -7.59 28.30
CA VAL A 626 -13.01 -6.26 28.51
C VAL A 626 -11.51 -6.38 28.35
N TYR A 627 -10.95 -5.73 27.33
CA TYR A 627 -9.51 -5.61 27.13
C TYR A 627 -9.07 -4.18 27.37
N GLY A 628 -8.30 -3.92 28.43
CA GLY A 628 -7.86 -2.58 28.78
C GLY A 628 -6.42 -2.52 29.23
N GLY A 629 -5.78 -1.36 29.07
CA GLY A 629 -4.42 -1.16 29.53
C GLY A 629 -3.89 0.24 29.26
N VAL A 630 -2.61 0.43 29.59
CA VAL A 630 -1.90 1.70 29.41
C VAL A 630 -0.55 1.44 28.75
N ARG A 631 -0.20 2.33 27.83
CA ARG A 631 1.11 2.41 27.20
C ARG A 631 1.79 3.71 27.62
N ALA A 632 3.05 3.65 28.01
CA ALA A 632 3.90 4.80 28.24
C ALA A 632 4.93 4.90 27.12
N GLU A 633 5.10 6.08 26.53
CA GLU A 633 6.12 6.33 25.51
C GLU A 633 6.99 7.53 25.92
N TYR A 634 8.31 7.35 25.84
CA TYR A 634 9.30 8.42 25.80
C TYR A 634 9.79 8.59 24.37
N ASN A 635 9.73 9.81 23.84
CA ASN A 635 10.23 10.15 22.52
C ASN A 635 11.24 11.30 22.63
N ARG A 636 12.31 11.29 21.83
CA ARG A 636 13.20 12.46 21.69
C ARG A 636 13.57 12.62 20.22
N LEU A 637 13.02 13.66 19.60
CA LEU A 637 13.36 14.05 18.23
C LEU A 637 14.44 15.13 18.27
N THR A 638 15.53 14.92 17.54
CA THR A 638 16.58 15.92 17.36
C THR A 638 16.77 16.22 15.87
N LEU A 639 16.97 17.49 15.51
CA LEU A 639 17.33 17.89 14.16
C LEU A 639 18.32 19.05 14.18
N ASN A 640 19.37 18.98 13.36
CA ASN A 640 20.22 20.11 13.05
C ASN A 640 20.06 20.47 11.57
N GLY A 641 19.75 21.74 11.29
CA GLY A 641 19.60 22.25 9.94
C GLY A 641 19.75 23.77 9.91
N PHE A 642 19.47 24.39 8.77
CA PHE A 642 19.64 25.84 8.60
C PHE A 642 18.49 26.44 7.80
N TYR A 643 18.04 27.65 8.16
CA TYR A 643 17.16 28.44 7.28
C TYR A 643 17.94 29.07 6.12
N ASN A 644 19.19 29.46 6.41
CA ASN A 644 20.15 30.04 5.48
C ASN A 644 21.55 29.89 6.08
N ALA A 645 22.59 30.30 5.34
CA ALA A 645 23.98 30.11 5.74
C ALA A 645 24.38 30.67 7.12
N SER A 646 23.61 31.61 7.68
CA SER A 646 23.89 32.24 8.97
C SER A 646 22.87 31.91 10.06
N SER A 647 21.82 31.14 9.74
CA SER A 647 20.68 30.89 10.63
C SER A 647 20.53 29.41 10.93
N LEU A 648 21.27 28.95 11.94
CA LEU A 648 21.20 27.58 12.46
C LEU A 648 19.86 27.33 13.16
N VAL A 649 19.29 26.15 12.91
CA VAL A 649 18.09 25.64 13.55
C VAL A 649 18.43 24.33 14.26
N ARG A 650 18.13 24.27 15.55
CA ARG A 650 18.24 23.04 16.35
C ARG A 650 16.88 22.74 16.96
N VAL A 651 16.41 21.53 16.71
CA VAL A 651 15.23 20.97 17.37
C VAL A 651 15.73 19.90 18.34
N ASP A 652 15.26 19.92 19.58
CA ASP A 652 15.49 18.88 20.59
C ASP A 652 14.26 18.78 21.49
N GLU A 653 13.37 17.85 21.15
CA GLU A 653 12.02 17.76 21.74
C GLU A 653 11.85 16.42 22.47
N PRO A 654 12.22 16.35 23.77
CA PRO A 654 11.94 15.19 24.61
C PRO A 654 10.50 15.24 25.14
N THR A 655 9.72 14.18 24.89
CA THR A 655 8.34 14.05 25.36
C THR A 655 8.11 12.72 26.08
N PHE A 656 7.26 12.74 27.10
CA PHE A 656 6.76 11.54 27.77
C PHE A 656 5.22 11.58 27.82
N ASN A 657 4.58 10.54 27.31
CA ASN A 657 3.12 10.49 27.23
C ASN A 657 2.57 9.13 27.66
N LEU A 658 1.36 9.18 28.23
CA LEU A 658 0.57 8.00 28.59
C LEU A 658 -0.64 7.86 27.67
N PHE A 659 -0.85 6.65 27.19
CA PHE A 659 -1.89 6.27 26.23
C PHE A 659 -2.74 5.13 26.83
N PRO A 660 -3.79 5.48 27.60
CA PRO A 660 -4.78 4.50 28.02
C PRO A 660 -5.63 4.06 26.83
N SER A 661 -6.03 2.80 26.83
CA SER A 661 -7.00 2.26 25.87
C SER A 661 -7.84 1.16 26.50
N ILE A 662 -9.08 1.04 26.02
CA ILE A 662 -10.03 0.01 26.40
C ILE A 662 -10.80 -0.42 25.16
N ASN A 663 -10.93 -1.73 24.97
CA ASN A 663 -11.68 -2.37 23.91
C ASN A 663 -12.60 -3.40 24.59
N THR A 664 -13.90 -3.16 24.53
CA THR A 664 -14.91 -4.02 25.14
C THR A 664 -15.74 -4.65 24.04
N SER A 665 -16.06 -5.94 24.18
CA SER A 665 -16.99 -6.64 23.29
C SER A 665 -18.04 -7.38 24.10
N TYR A 666 -19.29 -7.30 23.68
CA TYR A 666 -20.40 -8.04 24.26
C TYR A 666 -21.04 -8.95 23.20
N ASN A 667 -20.99 -10.26 23.41
CA ASN A 667 -21.61 -11.25 22.54
C ASN A 667 -23.12 -11.28 22.80
N LEU A 668 -23.91 -10.79 21.85
CA LEU A 668 -25.37 -10.86 21.89
C LEU A 668 -25.85 -12.30 21.60
N THR A 669 -25.18 -12.97 20.67
CA THR A 669 -25.41 -14.37 20.30
C THR A 669 -24.08 -15.02 19.86
N GLU A 670 -24.09 -16.31 19.51
CA GLU A 670 -22.94 -16.96 18.87
C GLU A 670 -22.58 -16.36 17.50
N LYS A 671 -23.41 -15.49 16.91
CA LYS A 671 -23.21 -14.89 15.58
C LYS A 671 -23.19 -13.37 15.58
N SER A 672 -23.49 -12.72 16.71
CA SER A 672 -23.61 -11.26 16.80
C SER A 672 -22.93 -10.71 18.03
N LEU A 673 -22.22 -9.59 17.88
CA LEU A 673 -21.55 -8.92 18.99
C LEU A 673 -21.55 -7.40 18.80
N VAL A 674 -21.43 -6.68 19.91
CA VAL A 674 -21.23 -5.23 19.93
C VAL A 674 -19.88 -4.92 20.54
N ARG A 675 -19.12 -4.00 19.93
CA ARG A 675 -17.83 -3.50 20.42
C ARG A 675 -17.93 -2.03 20.78
N LEU A 676 -17.35 -1.66 21.91
CA LEU A 676 -17.11 -0.29 22.32
C LEU A 676 -15.62 -0.14 22.60
N ALA A 677 -14.97 0.84 21.99
CA ALA A 677 -13.56 1.10 22.21
C ALA A 677 -13.29 2.58 22.47
N TYR A 678 -12.30 2.84 23.32
CA TYR A 678 -11.72 4.16 23.55
C TYR A 678 -10.20 4.04 23.55
N ALA A 679 -9.53 5.00 22.92
CA ALA A 679 -8.07 5.09 22.97
C ALA A 679 -7.61 6.54 22.80
N ARG A 680 -6.61 6.93 23.60
CA ARG A 680 -5.83 8.14 23.34
C ARG A 680 -4.68 7.79 22.39
N THR A 681 -4.55 8.54 21.30
CA THR A 681 -3.46 8.40 20.32
C THR A 681 -2.71 9.73 20.15
N ILE A 682 -1.60 9.69 19.43
CA ILE A 682 -0.76 10.84 19.12
C ILE A 682 -0.40 10.87 17.63
N ASN A 683 -0.02 12.03 17.13
CA ASN A 683 0.59 12.21 15.82
C ASN A 683 1.74 13.21 15.96
N ARG A 684 2.97 12.71 15.92
CA ARG A 684 4.19 13.52 16.04
C ARG A 684 4.66 14.05 14.67
N PRO A 685 5.30 15.22 14.61
CA PRO A 685 6.00 15.66 13.41
C PRO A 685 7.11 14.68 12.99
N GLU A 686 7.33 14.47 11.70
CA GLU A 686 8.55 13.78 11.20
C GLU A 686 9.66 14.77 10.84
N PHE A 687 10.87 14.25 10.64
CA PHE A 687 12.07 15.03 10.29
C PHE A 687 11.83 16.04 9.16
N ARG A 688 11.07 15.67 8.13
CA ARG A 688 10.77 16.57 7.01
C ARG A 688 9.84 17.72 7.39
N GLU A 689 8.83 17.44 8.22
CA GLU A 689 7.84 18.43 8.64
C GLU A 689 8.47 19.49 9.56
N VAL A 690 9.53 19.15 10.30
CA VAL A 690 10.30 20.10 11.15
C VAL A 690 11.56 20.66 10.50
N SER A 691 12.01 20.10 9.37
CA SER A 691 13.23 20.55 8.69
C SER A 691 13.02 21.94 8.04
N PRO A 692 13.85 22.94 8.32
CA PRO A 692 13.73 24.28 7.73
C PRO A 692 14.07 24.31 6.22
N LEU A 693 14.57 23.21 5.66
CA LEU A 693 14.98 23.07 4.27
C LEU A 693 13.78 23.18 3.32
N SER A 694 13.85 24.11 2.36
CA SER A 694 12.88 24.20 1.27
C SER A 694 13.24 23.22 0.15
N TYR A 695 12.33 22.29 -0.16
CA TYR A 695 12.48 21.31 -1.25
C TYR A 695 11.59 21.74 -2.41
N TYR A 696 12.16 21.90 -3.59
CA TYR A 696 11.43 22.28 -4.80
C TYR A 696 11.20 21.08 -5.71
N ASP A 697 9.93 20.79 -6.03
CA ASP A 697 9.60 19.78 -7.03
C ASP A 697 9.51 20.43 -8.42
N PHE A 698 10.49 20.15 -9.29
CA PHE A 698 10.54 20.77 -10.62
C PHE A 698 9.51 20.19 -11.61
N THR A 699 8.85 19.06 -11.28
CA THR A 699 7.73 18.51 -12.05
C THR A 699 6.42 19.14 -11.60
N GLU A 700 6.21 19.24 -10.29
CA GLU A 700 4.97 19.79 -9.71
C GLU A 700 4.98 21.34 -9.66
N LYS A 701 6.15 21.97 -9.81
CA LYS A 701 6.40 23.42 -9.81
C LYS A 701 6.01 24.11 -8.49
N ASN A 702 6.29 23.45 -7.37
CA ASN A 702 6.01 23.97 -6.03
C ASN A 702 7.17 23.69 -5.07
N SER A 703 7.20 24.47 -3.99
CA SER A 703 8.15 24.32 -2.89
C SER A 703 7.43 23.83 -1.64
N VAL A 704 8.03 22.89 -0.92
CA VAL A 704 7.57 22.48 0.41
C VAL A 704 8.64 22.82 1.42
N LYS A 705 8.28 23.44 2.54
CA LYS A 705 9.22 23.81 3.61
C LYS A 705 8.68 23.36 4.97
N GLY A 706 9.51 22.77 5.82
CA GLY A 706 9.12 22.40 7.18
C GLY A 706 9.03 23.59 8.15
N ASN A 707 8.42 23.34 9.29
CA ASN A 707 8.24 24.28 10.39
C ASN A 707 8.84 23.67 11.68
N PRO A 708 10.00 24.16 12.14
CA PRO A 708 10.63 23.68 13.37
C PRO A 708 9.80 23.85 14.64
N ASN A 709 8.74 24.66 14.62
CA ASN A 709 7.90 24.95 15.79
C ASN A 709 6.65 24.05 15.89
N LEU A 710 6.56 22.98 15.09
CA LEU A 710 5.43 22.06 15.17
C LEU A 710 5.42 21.34 16.52
N VAL A 711 4.22 21.16 17.06
CA VAL A 711 3.98 20.40 18.28
C VAL A 711 3.22 19.10 17.99
N ASP A 712 3.33 18.14 18.91
CA ASP A 712 2.60 16.87 18.84
C ASP A 712 1.08 17.10 18.87
N ALA A 713 0.37 16.44 17.95
CA ALA A 713 -1.09 16.40 17.97
C ALA A 713 -1.58 15.23 18.84
N SER A 714 -2.53 15.48 19.75
CA SER A 714 -3.16 14.42 20.57
C SER A 714 -4.60 14.20 20.15
N ILE A 715 -5.03 12.94 20.12
CA ILE A 715 -6.35 12.55 19.64
C ILE A 715 -7.04 11.63 20.65
N GLN A 716 -8.30 11.95 20.94
CA GLN A 716 -9.21 11.08 21.69
C GLN A 716 -10.11 10.35 20.70
N ASN A 717 -10.15 9.01 20.76
CA ASN A 717 -10.91 8.18 19.82
C ASN A 717 -11.96 7.38 20.58
N VAL A 718 -13.20 7.34 20.06
CA VAL A 718 -14.30 6.50 20.53
C VAL A 718 -14.90 5.78 19.32
N ASP A 719 -15.09 4.47 19.43
CA ASP A 719 -15.66 3.61 18.39
C ASP A 719 -16.77 2.74 18.97
N LEU A 720 -17.91 2.67 18.29
CA LEU A 720 -19.02 1.75 18.57
C LEU A 720 -19.29 0.93 17.31
N ARG A 721 -19.33 -0.41 17.43
CA ARG A 721 -19.53 -1.28 16.27
C ARG A 721 -20.45 -2.46 16.60
N PHE A 722 -21.42 -2.71 15.75
CA PHE A 722 -22.18 -3.97 15.73
C PHE A 722 -21.64 -4.86 14.61
N GLU A 723 -21.38 -6.13 14.92
CA GLU A 723 -20.89 -7.14 13.97
C GLU A 723 -21.84 -8.35 14.00
N HIS A 724 -22.25 -8.82 12.82
CA HIS A 724 -23.07 -10.00 12.62
C HIS A 724 -22.44 -10.91 11.56
N TYR A 725 -22.34 -12.19 11.87
CA TYR A 725 -21.71 -13.23 11.04
C TYR A 725 -22.72 -14.36 10.78
N PRO A 726 -23.63 -14.22 9.79
CA PRO A 726 -24.65 -15.23 9.52
C PRO A 726 -24.06 -16.62 9.24
N THR A 727 -22.98 -16.65 8.46
CA THR A 727 -22.18 -17.83 8.12
C THR A 727 -20.69 -17.51 8.30
N PRO A 728 -19.79 -18.51 8.31
CA PRO A 728 -18.35 -18.29 8.45
C PRO A 728 -17.68 -17.46 7.34
N ASN A 729 -18.38 -17.20 6.22
CA ASN A 729 -17.87 -16.42 5.09
C ASN A 729 -18.67 -15.13 4.82
N GLU A 730 -19.71 -14.86 5.60
CA GLU A 730 -20.54 -13.66 5.50
C GLU A 730 -20.29 -12.72 6.68
N THR A 731 -20.40 -11.42 6.43
CA THR A 731 -20.21 -10.41 7.46
C THR A 731 -21.14 -9.24 7.18
N PHE A 732 -21.78 -8.74 8.23
CA PHE A 732 -22.50 -7.48 8.23
C PHE A 732 -22.03 -6.69 9.46
N SER A 733 -21.57 -5.47 9.27
CA SER A 733 -21.22 -4.61 10.38
C SER A 733 -21.60 -3.17 10.12
N VAL A 734 -22.05 -2.50 11.18
CA VAL A 734 -22.31 -1.07 11.21
C VAL A 734 -21.48 -0.48 12.34
N ALA A 735 -20.75 0.58 12.08
CA ALA A 735 -19.93 1.26 13.07
C ALA A 735 -20.21 2.76 13.08
N ALA A 736 -20.01 3.37 14.24
CA ALA A 736 -19.91 4.81 14.42
C ALA A 736 -18.59 5.12 15.12
N PHE A 737 -17.94 6.21 14.74
CA PHE A 737 -16.72 6.67 15.38
C PHE A 737 -16.76 8.16 15.65
N TYR A 738 -16.04 8.59 16.68
CA TYR A 738 -15.83 9.98 17.06
C TYR A 738 -14.37 10.22 17.43
N LYS A 739 -13.81 11.33 16.96
CA LYS A 739 -12.43 11.74 17.19
C LYS A 739 -12.36 13.23 17.50
N ARG A 740 -11.61 13.56 18.55
CA ARG A 740 -11.29 14.95 18.93
C ARG A 740 -9.78 15.15 18.87
N PHE A 741 -9.34 16.02 17.98
CA PHE A 741 -7.94 16.39 17.77
C PHE A 741 -7.62 17.65 18.55
N SER A 742 -6.45 17.67 19.18
CA SER A 742 -5.80 18.88 19.70
C SER A 742 -4.52 19.09 18.90
N ASN A 743 -4.29 20.32 18.45
CA ASN A 743 -3.11 20.70 17.64
C ASN A 743 -2.89 19.86 16.36
N PRO A 744 -3.91 19.47 15.56
CA PRO A 744 -3.66 18.70 14.35
C PRO A 744 -2.77 19.49 13.39
N ILE A 745 -1.70 18.85 12.90
CA ILE A 745 -0.79 19.43 11.90
C ILE A 745 -1.42 19.29 10.50
N GLU A 746 -1.42 20.38 9.74
CA GLU A 746 -1.95 20.44 8.37
C GLU A 746 -0.90 21.03 7.43
N MET A 747 -0.93 20.58 6.16
CA MET A 747 -0.18 21.27 5.10
C MET A 747 -0.96 22.51 4.66
N VAL A 748 -0.31 23.67 4.71
CA VAL A 748 -0.90 24.98 4.39
C VAL A 748 -0.13 25.66 3.26
N SER A 749 -0.83 26.45 2.43
CA SER A 749 -0.18 27.36 1.48
C SER A 749 0.35 28.57 2.22
N VAL A 750 1.64 28.89 2.06
CA VAL A 750 2.27 30.04 2.71
C VAL A 750 2.61 31.11 1.68
N GLY A 751 2.34 32.37 2.02
CA GLY A 751 2.55 33.49 1.10
C GLY A 751 1.58 33.48 -0.09
N THR A 752 2.08 33.80 -1.29
CA THR A 752 1.30 33.76 -2.53
C THR A 752 1.68 32.53 -3.34
N GLY A 753 0.74 31.60 -3.53
CA GLY A 753 0.84 30.58 -4.57
C GLY A 753 1.56 29.28 -4.19
N SER A 754 2.64 28.96 -4.90
CA SER A 754 3.26 27.62 -5.00
C SER A 754 4.19 27.20 -3.85
N GLU A 755 4.20 27.92 -2.72
CA GLU A 755 4.95 27.55 -1.52
C GLU A 755 4.02 26.95 -0.45
N PHE A 756 4.39 25.77 0.07
CA PHE A 756 3.64 25.04 1.07
C PHE A 756 4.47 24.81 2.33
N SER A 757 3.83 24.87 3.49
CA SER A 757 4.44 24.53 4.78
C SER A 757 3.50 23.73 5.67
N PHE A 758 3.86 23.56 6.93
CA PHE A 758 3.11 22.81 7.93
C PHE A 758 2.80 23.68 9.14
N GLU A 759 1.56 23.65 9.61
CA GLU A 759 1.11 24.39 10.79
C GLU A 759 0.17 23.52 11.64
N ASN A 760 0.17 23.74 12.96
CA ASN A 760 -0.83 23.17 13.86
C ASN A 760 -2.10 24.04 13.84
N ALA A 761 -3.26 23.48 13.49
CA ALA A 761 -4.55 24.10 13.78
C ALA A 761 -4.91 23.95 15.27
N LEU A 762 -5.82 24.77 15.81
CA LEU A 762 -6.15 24.72 17.25
C LEU A 762 -6.75 23.37 17.68
N GLY A 763 -7.63 22.82 16.85
CA GLY A 763 -8.31 21.56 17.11
C GLY A 763 -9.11 21.11 15.91
N ALA A 764 -9.60 19.87 15.96
CA ALA A 764 -10.56 19.40 14.97
C ALA A 764 -11.48 18.35 15.58
N THR A 765 -12.71 18.27 15.05
CA THR A 765 -13.67 17.22 15.38
C THR A 765 -13.93 16.40 14.12
N ASN A 766 -14.00 15.08 14.28
CA ASN A 766 -14.28 14.16 13.18
C ASN A 766 -15.19 13.03 13.68
N TYR A 767 -16.29 12.77 13.01
CA TYR A 767 -17.16 11.63 13.33
C TYR A 767 -17.82 11.09 12.06
N GLY A 768 -18.21 9.82 12.09
CA GLY A 768 -18.78 9.18 10.91
C GLY A 768 -19.43 7.84 11.18
N LEU A 769 -20.10 7.34 10.15
CA LEU A 769 -20.71 6.02 10.10
C LEU A 769 -19.97 5.16 9.08
N GLU A 770 -19.79 3.88 9.41
CA GLU A 770 -19.22 2.87 8.51
C GLU A 770 -20.19 1.71 8.35
N LEU A 771 -20.30 1.20 7.12
CA LEU A 771 -21.05 0.00 6.77
C LEU A 771 -20.09 -0.97 6.09
N GLU A 772 -20.10 -2.23 6.52
CA GLU A 772 -19.34 -3.32 5.89
C GLU A 772 -20.28 -4.51 5.67
N ILE A 773 -20.36 -4.97 4.43
CA ILE A 773 -21.20 -6.11 4.03
C ILE A 773 -20.34 -7.04 3.19
N LYS A 774 -20.43 -8.33 3.48
CA LYS A 774 -19.95 -9.42 2.65
C LYS A 774 -21.01 -10.51 2.65
N LYS A 775 -21.64 -10.74 1.50
CA LYS A 775 -22.83 -11.58 1.39
C LYS A 775 -22.75 -12.50 0.18
N SER A 776 -23.09 -13.78 0.37
CA SER A 776 -23.29 -14.70 -0.75
C SER A 776 -24.60 -14.35 -1.45
N LEU A 777 -24.58 -14.23 -2.78
CA LEU A 777 -25.81 -13.99 -3.55
C LEU A 777 -26.63 -15.26 -3.76
N GLU A 778 -26.06 -16.43 -3.48
CA GLU A 778 -26.79 -17.70 -3.48
C GLU A 778 -27.87 -17.72 -2.41
N THR A 779 -27.53 -17.28 -1.20
CA THR A 779 -28.45 -17.22 -0.06
C THR A 779 -29.43 -16.05 -0.14
N LEU A 780 -29.10 -15.00 -0.91
CA LEU A 780 -29.93 -13.80 -1.03
C LEU A 780 -30.93 -13.87 -2.19
N ILE A 781 -30.47 -14.25 -3.38
CA ILE A 781 -31.25 -14.21 -4.64
C ILE A 781 -31.04 -15.46 -5.52
N GLY A 782 -30.45 -16.54 -4.99
CA GLY A 782 -30.24 -17.80 -5.72
C GLY A 782 -29.09 -17.80 -6.74
N LEU A 783 -28.28 -16.74 -6.81
CA LEU A 783 -27.13 -16.65 -7.72
C LEU A 783 -25.91 -17.38 -7.13
N LYS A 784 -25.74 -18.65 -7.54
CA LYS A 784 -24.63 -19.51 -7.12
C LYS A 784 -23.27 -18.90 -7.46
N ASN A 785 -22.27 -19.14 -6.60
CA ASN A 785 -20.87 -18.75 -6.79
C ASN A 785 -20.58 -17.25 -6.79
N PHE A 786 -21.59 -16.39 -6.54
CA PHE A 786 -21.39 -14.95 -6.46
C PHE A 786 -21.32 -14.46 -5.02
N THR A 787 -20.39 -13.55 -4.75
CA THR A 787 -20.26 -12.85 -3.46
C THR A 787 -20.19 -11.36 -3.70
N LEU A 788 -21.06 -10.61 -3.03
CA LEU A 788 -21.02 -9.16 -2.99
C LEU A 788 -20.25 -8.72 -1.74
N SER A 789 -19.32 -7.78 -1.91
CA SER A 789 -18.66 -7.07 -0.82
C SER A 789 -18.88 -5.58 -0.98
N LEU A 790 -19.31 -4.90 0.09
CA LEU A 790 -19.51 -3.46 0.14
C LEU A 790 -18.85 -2.93 1.41
N ASN A 791 -18.10 -1.86 1.26
CA ASN A 791 -17.68 -1.01 2.36
C ASN A 791 -18.01 0.44 2.01
N ALA A 792 -18.68 1.13 2.91
CA ALA A 792 -19.00 2.53 2.77
C ALA A 792 -18.73 3.27 4.09
N SER A 793 -18.20 4.47 4.01
CA SER A 793 -18.00 5.37 5.15
C SER A 793 -18.48 6.76 4.79
N TYR A 794 -19.21 7.40 5.70
CA TYR A 794 -19.64 8.79 5.57
C TYR A 794 -19.16 9.56 6.80
N ILE A 795 -18.45 10.66 6.58
CA ILE A 795 -17.59 11.28 7.57
C ILE A 795 -17.79 12.80 7.54
N TYR A 796 -18.04 13.36 8.72
CA TYR A 796 -18.07 14.80 8.94
C TYR A 796 -16.83 15.22 9.72
N SER A 797 -16.16 16.27 9.25
CA SER A 797 -15.00 16.85 9.92
C SER A 797 -15.07 18.37 9.92
N LYS A 798 -14.62 18.98 11.01
CA LYS A 798 -14.54 20.43 11.19
C LYS A 798 -13.28 20.81 11.96
N VAL A 799 -12.54 21.80 11.47
CA VAL A 799 -11.39 22.41 12.16
C VAL A 799 -11.84 23.59 13.02
N ASP A 800 -11.20 23.75 14.17
CA ASP A 800 -11.41 24.86 15.11
C ASP A 800 -10.42 26.00 14.79
N PHE A 801 -10.92 27.23 14.67
CA PHE A 801 -10.13 28.45 14.36
C PHE A 801 -10.17 29.44 15.53
N ALA A 802 -9.19 30.34 15.59
CA ALA A 802 -9.14 31.37 16.63
C ALA A 802 -10.25 32.42 16.42
N ASN A 803 -10.82 32.96 17.51
CA ASN A 803 -11.92 33.95 17.45
C ASN A 803 -11.57 35.25 16.70
N THR A 804 -10.28 35.52 16.49
CA THR A 804 -9.79 36.71 15.75
C THR A 804 -9.68 36.48 14.24
N GLN A 805 -9.86 35.24 13.79
CA GLN A 805 -9.91 34.91 12.37
C GLN A 805 -11.35 34.97 11.91
N THR A 806 -11.61 35.42 10.68
CA THR A 806 -12.95 35.33 10.08
C THR A 806 -13.40 33.88 10.17
N GLU A 807 -14.44 33.60 10.97
CA GLU A 807 -14.81 32.23 11.33
C GLU A 807 -15.00 31.39 10.06
N ARG A 808 -14.06 30.47 9.84
CA ARG A 808 -14.06 29.59 8.69
C ARG A 808 -14.55 28.21 9.11
N SER A 809 -15.51 27.64 8.39
CA SER A 809 -15.93 26.26 8.60
C SER A 809 -15.43 25.40 7.45
N ARG A 810 -14.38 24.62 7.68
CA ARG A 810 -13.85 23.67 6.69
C ARG A 810 -13.52 22.31 7.32
N PRO A 811 -13.50 21.23 6.53
CA PRO A 811 -13.00 19.93 6.99
C PRO A 811 -11.49 19.97 7.25
N LEU A 812 -11.02 18.98 8.00
CA LEU A 812 -9.59 18.75 8.22
C LEU A 812 -8.88 18.41 6.90
N GLN A 813 -7.68 18.94 6.71
CA GLN A 813 -6.82 18.64 5.57
C GLN A 813 -6.58 17.13 5.45
N GLY A 814 -6.65 16.63 4.22
CA GLY A 814 -6.52 15.21 3.90
C GLY A 814 -7.74 14.33 4.20
N GLN A 815 -8.74 14.83 4.95
CA GLN A 815 -9.94 14.07 5.31
C GLN A 815 -10.95 14.01 4.17
N SER A 816 -11.26 12.81 3.68
CA SER A 816 -12.37 12.60 2.74
C SER A 816 -13.71 12.43 3.47
N PRO A 817 -14.81 13.06 2.99
CA PRO A 817 -16.15 12.95 3.60
C PRO A 817 -16.87 11.65 3.26
N MET A 818 -16.40 10.92 2.25
CA MET A 818 -17.02 9.66 1.84
C MET A 818 -15.99 8.72 1.23
N VAL A 819 -16.03 7.45 1.60
CA VAL A 819 -15.25 6.38 0.97
C VAL A 819 -16.20 5.25 0.65
N VAL A 820 -16.21 4.77 -0.60
CA VAL A 820 -17.02 3.63 -1.02
C VAL A 820 -16.19 2.67 -1.86
N ASN A 821 -16.09 1.43 -1.38
CA ASN A 821 -15.45 0.32 -2.07
C ASN A 821 -16.48 -0.81 -2.20
N THR A 822 -16.79 -1.25 -3.41
CA THR A 822 -17.69 -2.38 -3.66
C THR A 822 -17.06 -3.35 -4.63
N ALA A 823 -17.32 -4.64 -4.46
CA ALA A 823 -16.78 -5.69 -5.29
C ALA A 823 -17.78 -6.82 -5.47
N LEU A 824 -17.93 -7.28 -6.70
CA LEU A 824 -18.65 -8.48 -7.07
C LEU A 824 -17.65 -9.55 -7.46
N PHE A 825 -17.64 -10.65 -6.72
CA PHE A 825 -16.79 -11.81 -6.98
C PHE A 825 -17.61 -12.96 -7.54
N TYR A 826 -17.05 -13.66 -8.51
CA TYR A 826 -17.54 -14.94 -9.00
C TYR A 826 -16.44 -15.99 -8.83
N GLN A 827 -16.75 -17.12 -8.19
CA GLN A 827 -15.78 -18.20 -7.97
C GLN A 827 -16.42 -19.56 -8.23
N ASN A 828 -16.00 -20.23 -9.31
CA ASN A 828 -16.42 -21.59 -9.62
C ASN A 828 -15.21 -22.52 -9.66
N ASP A 829 -15.01 -23.24 -8.56
CA ASP A 829 -13.86 -24.14 -8.39
C ASP A 829 -13.89 -25.33 -9.34
N LYS A 830 -15.08 -25.85 -9.68
CA LYS A 830 -15.23 -26.96 -10.63
C LYS A 830 -14.77 -26.56 -12.04
N LEU A 831 -15.10 -25.35 -12.46
CA LEU A 831 -14.65 -24.79 -13.74
C LEU A 831 -13.24 -24.20 -13.64
N GLY A 832 -12.64 -24.12 -12.46
CA GLY A 832 -11.37 -23.41 -12.24
C GLY A 832 -11.44 -21.94 -12.67
N LEU A 833 -12.61 -21.31 -12.57
CA LEU A 833 -12.87 -19.96 -13.07
C LEU A 833 -13.12 -19.02 -11.91
N SER A 834 -12.42 -17.88 -11.88
CA SER A 834 -12.66 -16.81 -10.92
C SER A 834 -12.70 -15.47 -11.62
N SER A 835 -13.58 -14.58 -11.18
CA SER A 835 -13.71 -13.23 -11.73
C SER A 835 -14.00 -12.23 -10.60
N SER A 836 -13.55 -11.00 -10.76
CA SER A 836 -13.90 -9.90 -9.87
C SER A 836 -14.14 -8.62 -10.65
N LEU A 837 -15.17 -7.88 -10.23
CA LEU A 837 -15.44 -6.51 -10.66
C LEU A 837 -15.45 -5.64 -9.41
N MET A 838 -14.60 -4.62 -9.38
CA MET A 838 -14.42 -3.74 -8.24
C MET A 838 -14.68 -2.30 -8.63
N TYR A 839 -15.32 -1.55 -7.73
CA TYR A 839 -15.51 -0.12 -7.85
C TYR A 839 -15.06 0.56 -6.57
N ASN A 840 -14.24 1.59 -6.72
CA ASN A 840 -13.72 2.39 -5.61
C ASN A 840 -13.92 3.87 -5.91
N VAL A 841 -14.38 4.63 -4.91
CA VAL A 841 -14.45 6.09 -4.97
C VAL A 841 -14.14 6.69 -3.61
N MET A 842 -13.40 7.79 -3.63
CA MET A 842 -13.25 8.68 -2.49
C MET A 842 -13.87 10.03 -2.82
N GLY A 843 -14.51 10.66 -1.83
CA GLY A 843 -15.02 12.02 -1.92
C GLY A 843 -13.89 13.04 -1.98
N LYS A 844 -14.18 14.24 -2.52
CA LYS A 844 -13.22 15.35 -2.57
C LYS A 844 -12.64 15.68 -1.20
N ARG A 845 -11.37 16.04 -1.15
CA ARG A 845 -10.65 16.36 0.10
C ARG A 845 -9.67 17.51 -0.12
N ILE A 846 -9.31 18.21 0.95
CA ILE A 846 -8.32 19.28 0.89
C ILE A 846 -6.92 18.65 0.80
N LEU A 847 -6.19 18.97 -0.25
CA LEU A 847 -4.78 18.62 -0.44
C LEU A 847 -3.88 19.60 0.32
N VAL A 848 -4.13 20.90 0.15
CA VAL A 848 -3.43 22.01 0.81
C VAL A 848 -4.47 22.96 1.37
N ALA A 849 -4.40 23.25 2.67
CA ALA A 849 -5.29 24.19 3.32
C ALA A 849 -4.84 25.64 3.07
N ALA A 850 -5.78 26.55 2.98
CA ALA A 850 -5.49 27.99 2.94
C ALA A 850 -4.86 28.45 4.26
N GLN A 851 -3.82 29.28 4.17
CA GLN A 851 -3.37 30.09 5.31
C GLN A 851 -4.22 31.35 5.42
N LEU A 852 -4.43 31.79 6.66
CA LEU A 852 -5.14 33.02 6.97
C LEU A 852 -4.10 34.12 7.19
N ASN A 853 -4.17 35.19 6.40
CA ASN A 853 -3.34 36.36 6.57
C ASN A 853 -4.22 37.52 7.05
N GLN A 854 -3.99 38.01 8.27
CA GLN A 854 -4.82 39.05 8.91
C GLN A 854 -6.33 38.76 8.90
N GLY A 855 -6.71 37.47 8.94
CA GLY A 855 -8.11 37.03 8.92
C GLY A 855 -8.68 36.79 7.52
N GLU A 856 -7.95 37.12 6.45
CA GLU A 856 -8.39 36.89 5.06
C GLU A 856 -7.69 35.67 4.44
N VAL A 857 -8.42 35.01 3.52
CA VAL A 857 -7.89 33.92 2.70
C VAL A 857 -7.27 34.52 1.44
N VAL A 858 -5.95 34.43 1.32
CA VAL A 858 -5.23 34.87 0.11
C VAL A 858 -5.34 33.81 -0.99
N VAL A 859 -4.96 32.57 -0.67
CA VAL A 859 -5.09 31.41 -1.55
C VAL A 859 -6.07 30.42 -0.91
N PRO A 860 -7.20 30.09 -1.55
CA PRO A 860 -8.18 29.14 -1.01
C PRO A 860 -7.65 27.72 -0.87
N ASP A 861 -8.41 26.86 -0.19
CA ASP A 861 -8.09 25.43 -0.11
C ASP A 861 -8.01 24.82 -1.51
N ILE A 862 -6.96 24.03 -1.74
CA ILE A 862 -6.81 23.23 -2.96
C ILE A 862 -7.41 21.85 -2.67
N TYR A 863 -8.49 21.50 -3.37
CA TYR A 863 -9.16 20.21 -3.28
C TYR A 863 -8.64 19.23 -4.33
N GLU A 864 -8.37 17.99 -3.91
CA GLU A 864 -8.38 16.84 -4.81
C GLU A 864 -9.83 16.39 -5.03
N MET A 865 -10.24 16.28 -6.29
CA MET A 865 -11.62 15.94 -6.66
C MET A 865 -11.85 14.43 -6.66
N SER A 866 -13.11 14.03 -6.46
CA SER A 866 -13.51 12.62 -6.42
C SER A 866 -13.16 11.91 -7.74
N ARG A 867 -12.62 10.69 -7.62
CA ARG A 867 -12.30 9.83 -8.75
C ARG A 867 -12.91 8.45 -8.59
N HIS A 868 -13.65 8.03 -9.61
CA HIS A 868 -14.29 6.73 -9.71
C HIS A 868 -13.35 5.77 -10.45
N VAL A 869 -13.01 4.65 -9.81
CA VAL A 869 -12.10 3.64 -10.36
C VAL A 869 -12.82 2.32 -10.42
N VAL A 870 -12.87 1.72 -11.62
CA VAL A 870 -13.43 0.38 -11.84
C VAL A 870 -12.33 -0.56 -12.32
N ASP A 871 -12.12 -1.65 -11.60
CA ASP A 871 -11.15 -2.69 -11.94
C ASP A 871 -11.86 -4.02 -12.22
N PHE A 872 -11.39 -4.76 -13.21
CA PHE A 872 -11.89 -6.08 -13.59
C PHE A 872 -10.75 -7.10 -13.61
N SER A 873 -11.00 -8.33 -13.15
CA SER A 873 -10.06 -9.43 -13.25
C SER A 873 -10.75 -10.74 -13.58
N LEU A 874 -10.12 -11.59 -14.38
CA LEU A 874 -10.59 -12.92 -14.75
C LEU A 874 -9.41 -13.89 -14.67
N ASN A 875 -9.53 -14.99 -13.93
CA ASN A 875 -8.53 -16.05 -13.89
C ASN A 875 -9.13 -17.40 -14.23
N LYS A 876 -8.39 -18.18 -15.00
CA LYS A 876 -8.76 -19.52 -15.44
C LYS A 876 -7.62 -20.49 -15.15
N LYS A 877 -7.90 -21.48 -14.31
CA LYS A 877 -7.01 -22.61 -14.05
C LYS A 877 -7.16 -23.65 -15.16
N LEU A 878 -6.03 -24.09 -15.69
CA LEU A 878 -5.89 -25.13 -16.71
C LEU A 878 -5.13 -26.31 -16.08
N GLY A 879 -5.88 -27.30 -15.62
CA GLY A 879 -5.34 -28.41 -14.83
C GLY A 879 -4.82 -27.95 -13.45
N LYS A 880 -3.79 -28.62 -12.94
CA LYS A 880 -3.24 -28.35 -11.60
C LYS A 880 -2.06 -27.36 -11.58
N LYS A 881 -1.47 -27.07 -12.75
CA LYS A 881 -0.16 -26.40 -12.85
C LYS A 881 -0.22 -25.01 -13.48
N LEU A 882 -1.16 -24.74 -14.39
CA LEU A 882 -1.22 -23.49 -15.13
C LEU A 882 -2.45 -22.68 -14.74
N GLU A 883 -2.27 -21.38 -14.50
CA GLU A 883 -3.34 -20.41 -14.33
C GLU A 883 -3.12 -19.23 -15.27
N LEU A 884 -4.11 -18.95 -16.12
CA LEU A 884 -4.15 -17.77 -16.98
C LEU A 884 -4.91 -16.66 -16.26
N LYS A 885 -4.41 -15.43 -16.38
CA LYS A 885 -4.95 -14.25 -15.72
C LYS A 885 -5.15 -13.13 -16.75
N PHE A 886 -6.28 -12.47 -16.69
CA PHE A 886 -6.62 -11.28 -17.46
C PHE A 886 -7.12 -10.21 -16.51
N GLY A 887 -6.78 -8.95 -16.76
CA GLY A 887 -7.27 -7.85 -15.94
C GLY A 887 -7.37 -6.54 -16.70
N ILE A 888 -8.31 -5.69 -16.30
CA ILE A 888 -8.43 -4.31 -16.74
C ILE A 888 -8.42 -3.44 -15.49
N LYS A 889 -7.41 -2.59 -15.37
CA LYS A 889 -7.28 -1.60 -14.30
C LYS A 889 -7.76 -0.24 -14.79
N ASP A 890 -8.52 0.43 -13.95
CA ASP A 890 -9.02 1.79 -14.17
C ASP A 890 -9.81 1.92 -15.48
N LEU A 891 -10.82 1.07 -15.63
CA LEU A 891 -11.63 0.94 -16.83
C LEU A 891 -12.26 2.27 -17.28
N LEU A 892 -12.62 3.13 -16.31
CA LEU A 892 -13.20 4.45 -16.56
C LEU A 892 -12.17 5.46 -17.05
N ALA A 893 -10.89 5.28 -16.72
CA ALA A 893 -9.80 6.20 -17.02
C ALA A 893 -10.18 7.66 -16.73
N GLN A 894 -10.76 7.94 -15.56
CA GLN A 894 -11.16 9.30 -15.20
C GLN A 894 -9.92 10.16 -14.93
N ASN A 895 -9.97 11.42 -15.37
CA ASN A 895 -8.92 12.41 -15.07
C ASN A 895 -8.75 12.59 -13.56
N PHE A 896 -7.50 12.72 -13.13
CA PHE A 896 -7.16 13.33 -11.85
C PHE A 896 -7.37 14.84 -11.98
N VAL A 897 -8.03 15.45 -11.00
CA VAL A 897 -8.36 16.88 -11.00
C VAL A 897 -8.13 17.47 -9.62
N THR A 898 -7.47 18.63 -9.56
CA THR A 898 -7.45 19.49 -8.36
C THR A 898 -8.04 20.86 -8.66
N GLN A 899 -8.78 21.43 -7.71
CA GLN A 899 -9.49 22.70 -7.86
C GLN A 899 -9.43 23.55 -6.59
N GLN A 900 -9.62 24.85 -6.74
CA GLN A 900 -9.80 25.78 -5.63
C GLN A 900 -10.98 26.70 -5.91
N THR A 901 -11.71 27.08 -4.87
CA THR A 901 -12.92 27.93 -4.99
C THR A 901 -12.68 29.24 -4.26
N TYR A 902 -12.85 30.36 -4.99
CA TYR A 902 -12.79 31.71 -4.45
C TYR A 902 -14.20 32.19 -4.17
N ASP A 903 -14.48 32.54 -2.92
CA ASP A 903 -15.70 33.20 -2.51
C ASP A 903 -15.45 34.71 -2.46
N TYR A 904 -16.31 35.51 -3.09
CA TYR A 904 -16.18 36.96 -3.19
C TYR A 904 -17.54 37.64 -3.22
N VAL A 905 -17.57 38.96 -3.00
CA VAL A 905 -18.80 39.76 -3.09
C VAL A 905 -18.71 40.67 -4.31
N LYS A 906 -19.74 40.66 -5.15
CA LYS A 906 -19.89 41.57 -6.29
C LYS A 906 -21.26 42.23 -6.23
N ASP A 907 -21.29 43.56 -6.23
CA ASP A 907 -22.52 44.36 -6.13
C ASP A 907 -23.39 44.00 -4.91
N GLY A 908 -22.74 43.66 -3.78
CA GLY A 908 -23.42 43.24 -2.55
C GLY A 908 -23.94 41.79 -2.56
N VAL A 909 -23.72 41.04 -3.64
CA VAL A 909 -24.15 39.63 -3.79
C VAL A 909 -22.96 38.69 -3.59
N PRO A 910 -23.04 37.73 -2.65
CA PRO A 910 -22.04 36.66 -2.53
C PRO A 910 -22.00 35.81 -3.81
N LYS A 911 -20.80 35.59 -4.34
CA LYS A 911 -20.51 34.74 -5.49
C LYS A 911 -19.34 33.81 -5.19
N SER A 912 -19.24 32.74 -5.98
CA SER A 912 -18.14 31.78 -5.91
C SER A 912 -17.63 31.47 -7.32
N ALA A 913 -16.31 31.42 -7.49
CA ALA A 913 -15.68 30.96 -8.73
C ALA A 913 -14.73 29.80 -8.45
N THR A 914 -14.93 28.68 -9.16
CA THR A 914 -14.08 27.49 -9.04
C THR A 914 -13.07 27.46 -10.18
N LEU A 915 -11.79 27.38 -9.83
CA LEU A 915 -10.67 27.33 -10.75
C LEU A 915 -9.99 25.96 -10.66
N THR A 916 -9.51 25.47 -11.79
CA THR A 916 -8.85 24.16 -11.88
C THR A 916 -7.34 24.33 -11.83
N ASN A 917 -6.68 23.78 -10.81
CA ASN A 917 -5.23 23.83 -10.67
C ASN A 917 -4.53 22.74 -11.49
N LYS A 918 -5.06 21.52 -11.52
CA LYS A 918 -4.36 20.39 -12.16
C LYS A 918 -5.32 19.43 -12.84
N VAL A 919 -4.97 18.97 -14.05
CA VAL A 919 -5.72 17.93 -14.78
C VAL A 919 -4.76 17.02 -15.54
N TYR A 920 -4.88 15.70 -15.36
CA TYR A 920 -4.23 14.71 -16.23
C TYR A 920 -4.92 13.34 -16.17
N ASN A 921 -4.61 12.48 -17.13
CA ASN A 921 -5.10 11.12 -17.21
C ASN A 921 -3.96 10.10 -16.99
N LEU A 922 -4.22 9.04 -16.22
CA LEU A 922 -3.25 7.94 -15.98
C LEU A 922 -3.45 6.75 -16.94
N GLY A 923 -4.57 6.73 -17.66
CA GLY A 923 -4.94 5.69 -18.60
C GLY A 923 -5.58 4.46 -17.98
N ARG A 924 -6.17 3.64 -18.84
CA ARG A 924 -6.58 2.27 -18.51
C ARG A 924 -5.42 1.32 -18.78
N THR A 925 -5.29 0.27 -17.97
CA THR A 925 -4.24 -0.75 -18.16
C THR A 925 -4.86 -2.13 -18.33
N ILE A 926 -4.66 -2.76 -19.49
CA ILE A 926 -5.13 -4.12 -19.80
C ILE A 926 -3.96 -5.08 -19.64
N SER A 927 -4.12 -6.12 -18.84
CA SER A 927 -3.04 -7.04 -18.46
C SER A 927 -3.39 -8.49 -18.80
N LEU A 928 -2.38 -9.24 -19.25
CA LEU A 928 -2.41 -10.68 -19.45
C LEU A 928 -1.25 -11.31 -18.69
N GLY A 929 -1.50 -12.40 -17.99
CA GLY A 929 -0.46 -13.11 -17.25
C GLY A 929 -0.70 -14.60 -17.18
N ALA A 930 0.36 -15.34 -16.87
CA ALA A 930 0.33 -16.76 -16.64
C ALA A 930 1.17 -17.11 -15.40
N SER A 931 0.66 -18.03 -14.59
CA SER A 931 1.34 -18.57 -13.41
C SER A 931 1.48 -20.08 -13.57
N TRP A 932 2.70 -20.58 -13.35
CA TRP A 932 3.06 -21.99 -13.39
C TRP A 932 3.50 -22.47 -12.02
N LYS A 933 2.78 -23.44 -11.47
CA LYS A 933 3.11 -24.10 -10.21
C LYS A 933 3.67 -25.50 -10.48
N PHE A 934 4.84 -25.78 -9.89
CA PHE A 934 5.55 -27.04 -9.94
C PHE A 934 5.55 -27.74 -8.59
#